data_AF-B6QFJ6-F1
#
_entry.id   AF-B6QFJ6-F1
#
_cell.length_a   1.000
_cell.length_b   1.000
_cell.length_c   1.000
_cell.angle_alpha   90.00
_cell.angle_beta   90.00
_cell.angle_gamma   90.00
#
_symmetry.space_group_name_H-M   'P 1'
#
loop_
_entity.id
_entity.type
_entity.pdbx_description
1 polymer ?
#
loop_
_entity_poly.entity_id
_entity_poly.type
_entity_poly.pdbx_seq_one_letter_code
_entity_poly.pdbx_strand_id
1 'polypeptide(L)'
;MEMKQDPTDRHGSESTGRFNDITGATPKEKLQNAYARLRASSNAASTPIAVDSVTPSSAGDIEPVLPVSMPQTTLPLSTRTHENPADLAAPIGEHEDVADVVVVSPALLFSEQAGVQTIQPSAIFEKTEHILPGSFRLGPSEFAVTMPMDSVGKDNYERALAEHSDSVKLLLSGFQSADGNVLPMSEQAQRIADIRHLIEKLDNIAVHTDLNIAEHVKRSQLDVSKEASWAEYTSAKFLFLGQLIEIAGAQELHILLIVGKKETAELVERYFTGKGFAPVRPRAEMRGHVELSLVNGLLSVGILSTQHDGTVETYRPPAVIFALDSSFNASNPVIEHLRTTYARNGNLLPVVHLIIANSSEHIQRCLPDLPEVQRLRLLVHIVKSLVDMLGDLQDNALGVQDDADEIFTCLMSDDFNANWTLPAIEPLHILVSNGQQSEDPLGTQVMHPTVVESSVNKRIFETLDADTPESKRQRIHSSQELTQITTQSSAPTSQTLDLTARLQALEARLVEMKANHAAEVERLQTTISDYEARSTERIKGWEDLQHRYEARNKELHQIRKERDSLQAEKAKAEQKAIRQQEEITKLKDERTQLKHDLQTARDDLKAEGGLKEQLEVLQEQNRKLSDDNADLTKKKEYEKKQAEYIREKYQDASHSAAGLGVENASLKKEIENYQRLLEAEVTKLSELKRQNDESKHLARVKELEQTLEARETLLRKKEEELRNIRNNRPATRATSTQPRSPKSWGNNGSRPTSPGVNNGVGNRSSGLRFSSELL
;
A
#
# COMPACT_ATOMS: atom_id res chain seq x y z
N MET A 1 19.87 -77.39 -32.49
CA MET A 1 18.73 -76.46 -32.61
C MET A 1 18.82 -75.53 -31.41
N GLU A 2 19.67 -74.48 -31.44
CA GLU A 2 19.36 -73.14 -32.02
C GLU A 2 18.02 -72.61 -31.47
N MET A 3 17.93 -71.52 -30.69
CA MET A 3 18.63 -70.23 -30.81
C MET A 3 18.82 -69.48 -29.46
N LYS A 4 19.86 -68.63 -29.45
CA LYS A 4 20.11 -67.49 -28.56
C LYS A 4 19.04 -66.38 -28.71
N GLN A 5 18.77 -65.63 -27.64
CA GLN A 5 19.04 -64.18 -27.54
C GLN A 5 18.67 -63.63 -26.13
N ASP A 6 19.65 -62.97 -25.51
CA ASP A 6 19.57 -61.93 -24.47
C ASP A 6 19.77 -60.55 -25.18
N PRO A 7 19.75 -59.37 -24.52
CA PRO A 7 18.94 -58.81 -23.42
C PRO A 7 18.43 -57.37 -23.76
N THR A 8 17.65 -56.68 -22.90
CA THR A 8 17.69 -55.20 -22.73
C THR A 8 16.77 -54.66 -21.61
N ASP A 9 17.30 -53.66 -20.91
CA ASP A 9 16.81 -52.90 -19.74
C ASP A 9 15.49 -52.13 -19.90
N ARG A 10 14.79 -51.88 -18.77
CA ARG A 10 14.65 -50.52 -18.16
C ARG A 10 13.75 -50.47 -16.92
N HIS A 11 14.37 -50.06 -15.81
CA HIS A 11 13.92 -49.13 -14.76
C HIS A 11 12.43 -49.05 -14.37
N GLY A 12 12.11 -49.60 -13.20
CA GLY A 12 11.00 -49.16 -12.33
C GLY A 12 11.54 -48.78 -10.95
N SER A 13 11.33 -47.53 -10.56
CA SER A 13 11.81 -46.87 -9.35
C SER A 13 11.20 -47.43 -8.05
N GLU A 14 12.02 -47.96 -7.13
CA GLU A 14 11.64 -48.16 -5.73
C GLU A 14 12.25 -47.05 -4.86
N SER A 15 11.54 -45.92 -4.75
CA SER A 15 11.84 -44.83 -3.81
C SER A 15 10.99 -44.89 -2.54
N THR A 16 10.41 -46.04 -2.20
CA THR A 16 9.46 -46.23 -1.09
C THR A 16 10.10 -46.22 0.30
N GLY A 17 11.42 -46.02 0.41
CA GLY A 17 12.14 -45.99 1.70
C GLY A 17 11.95 -44.72 2.54
N ARG A 18 11.34 -43.64 2.02
CA ARG A 18 11.33 -42.33 2.70
C ARG A 18 10.29 -42.16 3.82
N PHE A 19 9.40 -43.13 4.04
CA PHE A 19 8.27 -42.99 4.99
C PHE A 19 8.05 -44.23 5.88
N ASN A 20 9.08 -45.04 6.10
CA ASN A 20 8.98 -46.21 6.98
C ASN A 20 8.88 -45.84 8.47
N ASP A 21 9.33 -44.64 8.85
CA ASP A 21 9.35 -44.15 10.23
C ASP A 21 8.10 -43.34 10.63
N ILE A 22 7.08 -43.34 9.76
CA ILE A 22 5.82 -42.62 9.98
C ILE A 22 4.69 -43.64 10.16
N THR A 23 4.05 -43.58 11.32
CA THR A 23 2.92 -44.45 11.67
C THR A 23 1.73 -44.20 10.74
N GLY A 24 1.15 -45.26 10.20
CA GLY A 24 -0.02 -45.21 9.31
C GLY A 24 -0.15 -46.52 8.51
N ALA A 25 -1.37 -47.06 8.41
CA ALA A 25 -1.63 -48.33 7.72
C ALA A 25 -1.70 -48.15 6.19
N THR A 26 -1.94 -46.93 5.73
CA THR A 26 -2.02 -46.59 4.30
C THR A 26 -1.02 -45.48 3.91
N PRO A 27 -0.54 -45.43 2.65
CA PRO A 27 0.39 -44.38 2.19
C PRO A 27 -0.17 -42.96 2.37
N LYS A 28 -1.49 -42.80 2.22
CA LYS A 28 -2.20 -41.53 2.43
C LYS A 28 -2.15 -41.08 3.89
N GLU A 29 -2.34 -42.01 4.82
CA GLU A 29 -2.28 -41.75 6.26
C GLU A 29 -0.85 -41.45 6.72
N LYS A 30 0.16 -42.13 6.15
CA LYS A 30 1.57 -41.79 6.38
C LYS A 30 1.92 -40.39 5.89
N LEU A 31 1.42 -39.99 4.72
CA LEU A 31 1.63 -38.64 4.19
C LEU A 31 0.96 -37.59 5.09
N GLN A 32 -0.27 -37.84 5.53
CA GLN A 32 -1.01 -36.94 6.41
C GLN A 32 -0.32 -36.77 7.78
N ASN A 33 0.22 -37.85 8.34
CA ASN A 33 1.00 -37.81 9.58
C ASN A 33 2.37 -37.13 9.40
N ALA A 34 2.97 -37.21 8.20
CA ALA A 34 4.18 -36.44 7.86
C ALA A 34 3.89 -34.93 7.85
N TYR A 35 2.77 -34.53 7.22
CA TYR A 35 2.32 -33.13 7.18
C TYR A 35 1.98 -32.58 8.57
N ALA A 36 1.34 -33.40 9.42
CA ALA A 36 1.05 -33.01 10.79
C ALA A 36 2.32 -32.77 11.63
N ARG A 37 3.37 -33.58 11.43
CA ARG A 37 4.68 -33.39 12.10
C ARG A 37 5.39 -32.10 11.66
N LEU A 38 5.37 -31.78 10.37
CA LEU A 38 6.00 -30.57 9.83
C LEU A 38 5.30 -29.30 10.37
N ARG A 39 3.97 -29.32 10.42
CA ARG A 39 3.17 -28.22 10.97
C ARG A 39 3.34 -28.02 12.48
N ALA A 40 3.63 -29.10 13.22
CA ALA A 40 3.95 -29.00 14.64
C ALA A 40 5.36 -28.43 14.88
N SER A 41 6.32 -28.66 13.97
CA SER A 41 7.67 -28.09 14.08
C SER A 41 7.74 -26.60 13.73
N SER A 42 6.88 -26.11 12.82
CA SER A 42 6.84 -24.69 12.44
C SER A 42 6.25 -23.80 13.53
N ASN A 43 5.33 -24.33 14.35
CA ASN A 43 4.66 -23.56 15.41
C ASN A 43 5.44 -23.52 16.74
N ALA A 44 6.59 -24.21 16.85
CA ALA A 44 7.40 -24.25 18.07
C ALA A 44 8.46 -23.13 18.16
N ALA A 45 8.58 -22.28 17.12
CA ALA A 45 9.61 -21.25 17.02
C ALA A 45 9.04 -19.83 17.16
N SER A 46 8.18 -19.57 18.15
CA SER A 46 7.74 -18.20 18.46
C SER A 46 7.23 -18.08 19.90
N THR A 47 8.12 -17.90 20.89
CA THR A 47 7.88 -17.10 22.13
C THR A 47 9.15 -17.00 22.99
N PRO A 48 9.34 -15.90 23.76
CA PRO A 48 10.63 -15.50 24.30
C PRO A 48 10.93 -16.12 25.67
N ILE A 49 12.17 -16.56 25.89
CA ILE A 49 12.63 -17.09 27.19
C ILE A 49 13.43 -16.02 27.93
N ALA A 50 12.89 -15.62 29.07
CA ALA A 50 13.54 -14.82 30.09
C ALA A 50 14.60 -15.62 30.85
N VAL A 51 15.59 -14.89 31.34
CA VAL A 51 16.77 -15.27 32.11
C VAL A 51 16.39 -16.03 33.38
N ASP A 52 17.01 -17.18 33.65
CA ASP A 52 17.45 -17.52 35.00
C ASP A 52 18.52 -18.63 35.02
N SER A 53 19.55 -18.35 35.80
CA SER A 53 20.76 -19.13 36.01
C SER A 53 20.56 -20.23 37.06
N VAL A 54 21.06 -21.45 36.83
CA VAL A 54 21.79 -22.27 37.82
C VAL A 54 22.64 -23.32 37.08
N THR A 55 23.96 -23.24 37.21
CA THR A 55 24.89 -24.36 36.92
C THR A 55 25.43 -24.91 38.25
N PRO A 56 25.61 -26.24 38.40
CA PRO A 56 26.49 -26.79 39.42
C PRO A 56 27.86 -27.13 38.81
N SER A 57 28.90 -26.59 39.44
CA SER A 57 30.32 -26.76 39.13
C SER A 57 30.94 -27.94 39.89
N SER A 58 31.98 -28.57 39.32
CA SER A 58 33.07 -29.31 40.00
C SER A 58 34.06 -29.80 38.93
N ALA A 59 35.39 -29.80 39.03
CA ALA A 59 36.42 -29.15 39.84
C ALA A 59 37.77 -29.58 39.21
N GLY A 60 38.84 -28.79 39.34
CA GLY A 60 40.21 -29.13 38.90
C GLY A 60 40.94 -27.92 38.31
N ASP A 61 41.41 -26.96 39.10
CA ASP A 61 42.69 -26.94 39.85
C ASP A 61 43.89 -26.54 38.97
N ILE A 62 44.39 -25.30 39.16
CA ILE A 62 45.81 -24.84 39.11
C ILE A 62 45.84 -23.33 39.48
N GLU A 63 46.86 -23.01 40.29
CA GLU A 63 47.17 -21.83 41.11
C GLU A 63 47.52 -20.48 40.42
N PRO A 64 47.67 -19.36 41.19
CA PRO A 64 47.52 -17.98 40.71
C PRO A 64 48.84 -17.27 40.38
N VAL A 65 48.81 -16.30 39.44
CA VAL A 65 49.91 -15.34 39.23
C VAL A 65 49.38 -13.91 39.07
N LEU A 66 50.04 -12.99 39.79
CA LEU A 66 49.78 -11.55 39.97
C LEU A 66 49.95 -10.70 38.69
N PRO A 67 49.41 -9.46 38.66
CA PRO A 67 49.32 -8.65 37.45
C PRO A 67 50.61 -7.89 37.15
N VAL A 68 51.01 -7.83 35.87
CA VAL A 68 52.10 -6.99 35.38
C VAL A 68 51.54 -5.90 34.46
N SER A 69 51.94 -4.68 34.75
CA SER A 69 51.58 -3.43 34.08
C SER A 69 52.44 -3.14 32.82
N MET A 70 51.77 -2.57 31.79
CA MET A 70 52.27 -1.60 30.78
C MET A 70 53.31 -2.12 29.73
N PRO A 71 53.50 -1.51 28.54
CA PRO A 71 53.24 -0.09 28.21
C PRO A 71 52.69 0.25 26.80
N GLN A 72 52.22 1.50 26.69
CA GLN A 72 52.19 2.28 25.44
C GLN A 72 53.62 2.50 24.93
N THR A 73 53.84 2.26 23.63
CA THR A 73 54.97 2.84 22.90
C THR A 73 54.46 3.35 21.56
N THR A 74 54.20 4.65 21.53
CA THR A 74 54.12 5.48 20.32
C THR A 74 55.51 5.95 19.90
N LEU A 75 55.60 6.38 18.63
CA LEU A 75 56.59 7.29 17.99
C LEU A 75 57.59 6.61 17.02
N PRO A 76 58.17 7.33 16.04
CA PRO A 76 57.72 8.58 15.39
C PRO A 76 57.93 8.64 13.85
N LEU A 77 57.34 9.72 13.31
CA LEU A 77 57.65 10.49 12.08
C LEU A 77 59.04 10.33 11.46
N SER A 78 59.13 10.58 10.13
CA SER A 78 59.67 11.82 9.51
C SER A 78 60.14 11.52 8.07
N THR A 79 60.13 12.37 7.04
CA THR A 79 59.60 13.71 6.68
C THR A 79 60.18 14.03 5.30
N ARG A 80 59.47 14.85 4.52
CA ARG A 80 59.89 16.15 3.93
C ARG A 80 58.93 16.46 2.76
N THR A 81 58.38 17.64 2.53
CA THR A 81 58.50 19.04 3.02
C THR A 81 57.37 19.78 2.27
N HIS A 82 56.38 20.43 2.90
CA HIS A 82 56.36 21.76 3.53
C HIS A 82 56.74 22.93 2.59
N GLU A 83 55.74 23.69 2.13
CA GLU A 83 55.57 25.13 2.38
C GLU A 83 54.06 25.48 2.46
N ASN A 84 53.74 26.43 3.35
CA ASN A 84 52.48 26.84 3.99
C ASN A 84 52.49 28.41 3.99
N PRO A 85 51.60 29.24 4.60
CA PRO A 85 50.20 29.15 5.11
C PRO A 85 49.29 30.30 4.51
N ALA A 86 47.99 30.53 4.79
CA ALA A 86 47.26 30.62 6.08
C ALA A 86 45.71 30.68 5.94
N ASP A 87 45.04 30.25 7.03
CA ASP A 87 43.74 30.62 7.64
C ASP A 87 42.33 30.31 7.05
N LEU A 88 41.68 29.32 7.70
CA LEU A 88 40.29 29.23 8.26
C LEU A 88 39.03 29.55 7.39
N ALA A 89 38.15 28.55 7.19
CA ALA A 89 36.74 28.52 7.64
C ALA A 89 35.95 27.30 7.11
N ALA A 90 35.05 26.77 7.95
CA ALA A 90 34.15 25.65 7.68
C ALA A 90 33.00 26.03 6.70
N PRO A 91 32.45 25.08 5.90
CA PRO A 91 31.27 25.35 5.09
C PRO A 91 29.99 25.20 5.91
N ILE A 92 29.15 26.20 5.72
CA ILE A 92 27.78 26.40 6.20
C ILE A 92 26.84 25.38 5.53
N GLY A 93 25.88 24.89 6.31
CA GLY A 93 24.84 23.95 5.87
C GLY A 93 23.88 24.58 4.86
N GLU A 94 23.56 23.79 3.83
CA GLU A 94 22.49 24.07 2.90
C GLU A 94 21.21 23.37 3.38
N HIS A 95 20.13 24.14 3.35
CA HIS A 95 18.74 23.72 3.54
C HIS A 95 18.36 22.61 2.55
N GLU A 96 17.72 21.53 3.02
CA GLU A 96 17.02 20.58 2.16
C GLU A 96 15.53 20.95 2.05
N ASP A 97 15.11 21.08 0.79
CA ASP A 97 13.79 21.41 0.28
C ASP A 97 12.81 20.22 0.39
N VAL A 98 11.53 20.54 0.58
CA VAL A 98 10.40 19.60 0.57
C VAL A 98 10.14 19.13 -0.87
N ALA A 99 10.38 17.84 -1.15
CA ALA A 99 10.45 17.29 -2.51
C ALA A 99 9.23 16.47 -2.97
N ASP A 100 8.01 16.77 -2.50
CA ASP A 100 6.81 15.96 -2.83
C ASP A 100 5.75 16.71 -3.67
N VAL A 101 6.16 17.79 -4.34
CA VAL A 101 5.27 18.67 -5.10
C VAL A 101 5.71 18.77 -6.56
N VAL A 102 5.00 18.07 -7.46
CA VAL A 102 5.17 18.25 -8.91
C VAL A 102 4.34 19.45 -9.37
N VAL A 103 5.00 20.58 -9.56
CA VAL A 103 4.37 21.81 -10.08
C VAL A 103 4.26 21.72 -11.61
N VAL A 104 3.04 21.81 -12.13
CA VAL A 104 2.73 21.82 -13.57
C VAL A 104 2.38 23.24 -14.02
N SER A 105 3.11 23.78 -15.01
CA SER A 105 2.88 25.12 -15.56
C SER A 105 1.54 25.23 -16.34
N PRO A 106 0.79 26.33 -16.23
CA PRO A 106 -0.51 26.53 -16.91
C PRO A 106 -0.48 26.40 -18.44
N ALA A 107 0.69 26.61 -19.06
CA ALA A 107 0.91 26.46 -20.50
C ALA A 107 0.72 25.01 -21.02
N LEU A 108 0.52 24.05 -20.12
CA LEU A 108 0.28 22.65 -20.44
C LEU A 108 -1.21 22.29 -20.56
N LEU A 109 -2.15 23.20 -20.26
CA LEU A 109 -3.57 22.85 -20.02
C LEU A 109 -4.63 23.57 -20.88
N PHE A 110 -4.29 24.51 -21.78
CA PHE A 110 -5.32 25.23 -22.54
C PHE A 110 -5.05 25.42 -24.04
N SER A 111 -6.04 25.02 -24.86
CA SER A 111 -6.54 25.81 -26.00
C SER A 111 -8.01 25.45 -26.28
N GLU A 112 -8.83 26.46 -26.53
CA GLU A 112 -10.29 26.44 -26.70
C GLU A 112 -10.77 25.59 -27.89
N GLN A 113 -11.83 24.79 -27.69
CA GLN A 113 -13.00 24.72 -28.58
C GLN A 113 -14.09 23.81 -27.99
N ALA A 114 -15.21 24.41 -27.61
CA ALA A 114 -16.41 23.72 -27.15
C ALA A 114 -17.13 23.03 -28.34
N GLY A 115 -17.18 21.69 -28.31
CA GLY A 115 -18.02 20.89 -29.19
C GLY A 115 -19.19 20.29 -28.39
N VAL A 116 -20.41 20.75 -28.66
CA VAL A 116 -21.66 20.24 -28.06
C VAL A 116 -21.84 18.76 -28.45
N GLN A 117 -21.93 17.86 -27.46
CA GLN A 117 -22.32 16.46 -27.68
C GLN A 117 -23.66 16.13 -27.04
N THR A 118 -24.50 15.49 -27.84
CA THR A 118 -25.87 15.03 -27.57
C THR A 118 -25.87 13.81 -26.65
N ILE A 119 -26.80 13.79 -25.69
CA ILE A 119 -26.97 12.74 -24.67
C ILE A 119 -27.46 11.42 -25.31
N GLN A 120 -26.73 10.32 -25.06
CA GLN A 120 -27.16 8.93 -25.33
C GLN A 120 -27.64 8.27 -24.02
N PRO A 121 -28.67 7.39 -24.04
CA PRO A 121 -29.35 6.88 -22.85
C PRO A 121 -28.66 5.68 -22.18
N SER A 122 -27.34 5.69 -22.03
CA SER A 122 -26.58 4.69 -21.26
C SER A 122 -26.07 5.22 -19.90
N ALA A 123 -26.17 6.53 -19.65
CA ALA A 123 -25.52 7.22 -18.53
C ALA A 123 -26.33 7.24 -17.22
N ILE A 124 -27.15 6.23 -16.93
CA ILE A 124 -28.05 6.23 -15.74
C ILE A 124 -27.45 5.48 -14.53
N PHE A 125 -26.29 4.82 -14.66
CA PHE A 125 -25.67 4.09 -13.53
C PHE A 125 -24.18 4.40 -13.31
N GLU A 126 -23.71 5.59 -13.70
CA GLU A 126 -22.36 6.01 -13.31
C GLU A 126 -22.45 6.73 -11.96
N LYS A 127 -22.23 5.95 -10.88
CA LYS A 127 -21.99 6.51 -9.55
C LYS A 127 -20.73 7.36 -9.65
N THR A 128 -20.90 8.68 -9.79
CA THR A 128 -19.81 9.63 -9.97
C THR A 128 -19.04 9.74 -8.66
N GLU A 129 -18.12 8.80 -8.43
CA GLU A 129 -17.14 8.92 -7.36
C GLU A 129 -16.18 10.06 -7.72
N HIS A 130 -15.92 10.94 -6.74
CA HIS A 130 -15.06 12.10 -6.92
C HIS A 130 -13.60 11.62 -7.04
N ILE A 131 -13.15 11.32 -8.26
CA ILE A 131 -11.78 10.86 -8.51
C ILE A 131 -10.81 12.03 -8.25
N LEU A 132 -9.90 11.89 -7.29
CA LEU A 132 -8.88 12.89 -7.02
C LEU A 132 -7.95 13.02 -8.24
N PRO A 133 -7.53 14.24 -8.66
CA PRO A 133 -6.52 14.38 -9.71
C PRO A 133 -5.26 13.57 -9.39
N GLY A 134 -4.75 12.81 -10.37
CA GLY A 134 -3.61 11.92 -10.17
C GLY A 134 -3.93 10.58 -9.51
N SER A 135 -5.20 10.28 -9.20
CA SER A 135 -5.59 8.95 -8.71
C SER A 135 -5.45 7.89 -9.79
N PHE A 136 -5.09 6.69 -9.35
CA PHE A 136 -5.02 5.52 -10.21
C PHE A 136 -6.43 5.12 -10.71
N ARG A 137 -6.63 5.07 -12.03
CA ARG A 137 -7.94 4.81 -12.65
C ARG A 137 -8.21 3.31 -12.77
N LEU A 138 -9.20 2.80 -12.03
CA LEU A 138 -9.65 1.40 -12.05
C LEU A 138 -11.09 1.27 -12.55
N GLY A 139 -11.34 0.24 -13.35
CA GLY A 139 -12.69 -0.20 -13.72
C GLY A 139 -13.36 -1.08 -12.66
N PRO A 140 -14.62 -1.50 -12.89
CA PRO A 140 -15.31 -2.44 -12.00
C PRO A 140 -14.56 -3.77 -11.90
N SER A 141 -14.37 -4.31 -10.69
CA SER A 141 -13.57 -5.51 -10.42
C SER A 141 -12.16 -5.46 -11.03
N GLU A 142 -11.55 -4.27 -11.04
CA GLU A 142 -10.15 -4.08 -11.33
C GLU A 142 -9.42 -3.62 -10.07
N PHE A 143 -8.23 -4.15 -9.88
CA PHE A 143 -7.38 -3.93 -8.71
C PHE A 143 -5.97 -3.65 -9.19
N ALA A 144 -5.19 -2.92 -8.41
CA ALA A 144 -3.80 -2.64 -8.75
C ALA A 144 -2.90 -2.83 -7.54
N VAL A 145 -1.68 -3.28 -7.81
CA VAL A 145 -0.63 -3.44 -6.81
C VAL A 145 0.65 -2.79 -7.34
N THR A 146 1.28 -1.99 -6.49
CA THR A 146 2.57 -1.35 -6.79
C THR A 146 3.72 -2.26 -6.44
N MET A 147 4.71 -2.33 -7.32
CA MET A 147 5.89 -3.16 -7.20
C MET A 147 7.17 -2.30 -7.27
N PRO A 148 8.24 -2.75 -6.62
CA PRO A 148 9.51 -2.04 -6.64
C PRO A 148 10.24 -2.24 -7.97
N MET A 149 11.23 -1.38 -8.23
CA MET A 149 12.18 -1.56 -9.33
C MET A 149 13.57 -1.89 -8.78
N ASP A 150 14.26 -2.85 -9.41
CA ASP A 150 15.64 -3.18 -9.07
C ASP A 150 16.61 -2.09 -9.56
N SER A 151 17.84 -2.09 -9.04
CA SER A 151 18.83 -1.08 -9.41
C SER A 151 19.20 -1.15 -10.90
N VAL A 152 19.23 -2.34 -11.51
CA VAL A 152 19.58 -2.48 -12.93
C VAL A 152 18.47 -1.91 -13.82
N GLY A 153 17.20 -2.15 -13.45
CA GLY A 153 16.04 -1.52 -14.06
C GLY A 153 16.12 0.00 -13.96
N LYS A 154 16.36 0.55 -12.76
CA LYS A 154 16.51 2.00 -12.54
C LYS A 154 17.62 2.60 -13.41
N ASP A 155 18.82 2.01 -13.43
CA ASP A 155 19.94 2.47 -14.25
C ASP A 155 19.62 2.46 -15.75
N ASN A 156 18.93 1.42 -16.23
CA ASN A 156 18.52 1.33 -17.63
C ASN A 156 17.43 2.37 -17.98
N TYR A 157 16.54 2.64 -17.03
CA TYR A 157 15.48 3.63 -17.16
C TYR A 157 16.07 5.05 -17.28
N GLU A 158 17.00 5.41 -16.39
CA GLU A 158 17.74 6.67 -16.44
C GLU A 158 18.55 6.80 -17.74
N ARG A 159 19.22 5.73 -18.19
CA ARG A 159 19.96 5.72 -19.45
C ARG A 159 19.05 6.00 -20.64
N ALA A 160 17.86 5.38 -20.68
CA ALA A 160 16.89 5.61 -21.75
C ALA A 160 16.43 7.08 -21.80
N LEU A 161 16.20 7.70 -20.63
CA LEU A 161 15.89 9.13 -20.51
C LEU A 161 17.04 10.03 -20.98
N ALA A 162 18.28 9.68 -20.62
CA ALA A 162 19.48 10.43 -21.01
C ALA A 162 19.70 10.40 -22.54
N GLU A 163 19.52 9.24 -23.18
CA GLU A 163 19.63 9.05 -24.63
C GLU A 163 18.66 9.95 -25.42
N HIS A 164 17.47 10.22 -24.89
CA HIS A 164 16.44 11.03 -25.55
C HIS A 164 16.30 12.44 -24.94
N SER A 165 17.30 12.88 -24.18
CA SER A 165 17.22 14.12 -23.38
C SER A 165 16.98 15.38 -24.21
N ASP A 166 17.48 15.44 -25.45
CA ASP A 166 17.26 16.56 -26.38
C ASP A 166 15.80 16.64 -26.84
N SER A 167 15.22 15.50 -27.25
CA SER A 167 13.81 15.40 -27.62
C SER A 167 12.89 15.74 -26.44
N VAL A 168 13.24 15.28 -25.24
CA VAL A 168 12.52 15.59 -23.99
C VAL A 168 12.55 17.09 -23.69
N LYS A 169 13.74 17.72 -23.69
CA LYS A 169 13.88 19.17 -23.44
C LYS A 169 13.04 19.98 -24.42
N LEU A 170 13.06 19.58 -25.69
CA LEU A 170 12.37 20.26 -26.76
C LEU A 170 10.83 20.13 -26.67
N LEU A 171 10.31 18.97 -26.28
CA LEU A 171 8.87 18.83 -26.01
C LEU A 171 8.45 19.67 -24.80
N LEU A 172 9.25 19.67 -23.74
CA LEU A 172 8.98 20.46 -22.54
C LEU A 172 9.06 21.97 -22.80
N SER A 173 9.88 22.44 -23.74
CA SER A 173 9.90 23.84 -24.20
C SER A 173 8.80 24.21 -25.20
N GLY A 174 7.91 23.26 -25.57
CA GLY A 174 6.87 23.51 -26.57
C GLY A 174 7.40 23.65 -27.99
N PHE A 175 8.47 22.92 -28.33
CA PHE A 175 9.17 22.95 -29.63
C PHE A 175 9.86 24.28 -29.96
N GLN A 176 10.11 25.11 -28.95
CA GLN A 176 10.94 26.30 -29.09
C GLN A 176 12.42 25.90 -28.98
N SER A 177 13.21 26.24 -30.00
CA SER A 177 14.67 26.14 -29.96
C SER A 177 15.26 27.18 -28.99
N ALA A 178 16.53 27.01 -28.61
CA ALA A 178 17.29 27.96 -27.79
C ALA A 178 17.31 29.38 -28.40
N ASP A 179 17.14 29.49 -29.73
CA ASP A 179 17.09 30.74 -30.48
C ASP A 179 15.66 31.35 -30.60
N GLY A 180 14.66 30.79 -29.92
CA GLY A 180 13.26 31.27 -29.93
C GLY A 180 12.46 30.91 -31.19
N ASN A 181 13.07 30.24 -32.17
CA ASN A 181 12.39 29.76 -33.37
C ASN A 181 11.60 28.47 -33.07
N VAL A 182 10.35 28.42 -33.54
CA VAL A 182 9.50 27.22 -33.50
C VAL A 182 9.92 26.28 -34.62
N LEU A 183 10.17 25.01 -34.29
CA LEU A 183 10.59 24.02 -35.28
C LEU A 183 9.51 23.74 -36.33
N PRO A 184 9.90 23.37 -37.57
CA PRO A 184 8.96 22.94 -38.60
C PRO A 184 8.09 21.76 -38.15
N MET A 185 6.83 21.71 -38.61
CA MET A 185 5.87 20.65 -38.24
C MET A 185 6.37 19.22 -38.50
N SER A 186 7.18 19.01 -39.55
CA SER A 186 7.79 17.71 -39.85
C SER A 186 8.80 17.27 -38.79
N GLU A 187 9.58 18.21 -38.26
CA GLU A 187 10.56 17.95 -37.21
C GLU A 187 9.86 17.76 -35.85
N GLN A 188 8.79 18.51 -35.58
CA GLN A 188 7.94 18.28 -34.40
C GLN A 188 7.36 16.87 -34.41
N ALA A 189 6.81 16.42 -35.56
CA ALA A 189 6.26 15.08 -35.70
C ALA A 189 7.32 14.00 -35.45
N GLN A 190 8.55 14.19 -35.96
CA GLN A 190 9.67 13.29 -35.70
C GLN A 190 10.01 13.25 -34.20
N ARG A 191 10.07 14.39 -33.52
CA ARG A 191 10.36 14.45 -32.08
C ARG A 191 9.28 13.81 -31.23
N ILE A 192 8.02 13.96 -31.60
CA ILE A 192 6.92 13.27 -30.94
C ILE A 192 7.05 11.75 -31.15
N ALA A 193 7.43 11.29 -32.36
CA ALA A 193 7.70 9.87 -32.61
C ALA A 193 8.88 9.35 -31.77
N ASP A 194 9.98 10.11 -31.66
CA ASP A 194 11.12 9.78 -30.81
C ASP A 194 10.68 9.64 -29.33
N ILE A 195 9.76 10.49 -28.86
CA ILE A 195 9.25 10.45 -27.48
C ILE A 195 8.29 9.29 -27.25
N ARG A 196 7.45 8.94 -28.25
CA ARG A 196 6.65 7.71 -28.17
C ARG A 196 7.55 6.48 -28.06
N HIS A 197 8.62 6.43 -28.83
CA HIS A 197 9.61 5.36 -28.74
C HIS A 197 10.33 5.36 -27.38
N LEU A 198 10.64 6.53 -26.81
CA LEU A 198 11.16 6.62 -25.44
C LEU A 198 10.18 6.00 -24.43
N ILE A 199 8.92 6.42 -24.42
CA ILE A 199 7.91 5.89 -23.49
C ILE A 199 7.76 4.38 -23.67
N GLU A 200 7.75 3.91 -24.92
CA GLU A 200 7.73 2.50 -25.23
C GLU A 200 8.93 1.74 -24.63
N LYS A 201 10.13 2.34 -24.70
CA LYS A 201 11.36 1.80 -24.11
C LYS A 201 11.27 1.77 -22.58
N LEU A 202 10.70 2.80 -21.95
CA LEU A 202 10.49 2.87 -20.50
C LEU A 202 9.48 1.84 -20.00
N ASP A 203 8.35 1.68 -20.71
CA ASP A 203 7.33 0.67 -20.41
C ASP A 203 7.92 -0.75 -20.55
N ASN A 204 8.76 -1.00 -21.55
CA ASN A 204 9.49 -2.25 -21.69
C ASN A 204 10.41 -2.52 -20.48
N ILE A 205 11.14 -1.52 -19.98
CA ILE A 205 12.02 -1.67 -18.80
C ILE A 205 11.20 -2.01 -17.55
N ALA A 206 10.04 -1.36 -17.38
CA ALA A 206 9.14 -1.63 -16.25
C ALA A 206 8.61 -3.08 -16.25
N VAL A 207 8.48 -3.71 -17.42
CA VAL A 207 8.16 -5.15 -17.53
C VAL A 207 9.42 -6.00 -17.33
N HIS A 208 10.45 -5.80 -18.15
CA HIS A 208 11.72 -6.51 -18.08
C HIS A 208 12.81 -5.85 -18.95
N THR A 209 14.03 -5.73 -18.43
CA THR A 209 15.15 -5.03 -19.08
C THR A 209 15.55 -5.60 -20.45
N ASP A 210 15.51 -6.92 -20.63
CA ASP A 210 15.88 -7.59 -21.89
C ASP A 210 14.94 -7.29 -23.07
N LEU A 211 13.73 -6.77 -22.84
CA LEU A 211 12.79 -6.46 -23.94
C LEU A 211 13.34 -5.40 -24.90
N ASN A 212 14.26 -4.55 -24.43
CA ASN A 212 14.92 -3.54 -25.27
C ASN A 212 16.23 -4.04 -25.90
N ILE A 213 16.73 -5.21 -25.52
CA ILE A 213 18.00 -5.75 -26.03
C ILE A 213 17.70 -6.79 -27.11
N ALA A 214 17.62 -6.31 -28.36
CA ALA A 214 17.21 -7.08 -29.54
C ALA A 214 18.00 -8.39 -29.80
N GLU A 215 19.15 -8.59 -29.14
CA GLU A 215 20.00 -9.77 -29.31
C GLU A 215 19.81 -10.87 -28.26
N HIS A 216 19.33 -10.58 -27.04
CA HIS A 216 19.23 -11.61 -25.98
C HIS A 216 18.03 -12.53 -26.17
N VAL A 217 16.87 -12.00 -26.60
CA VAL A 217 15.67 -12.81 -26.94
C VAL A 217 15.95 -13.82 -28.06
N LYS A 218 16.93 -13.52 -28.94
CA LYS A 218 17.33 -14.40 -30.06
C LYS A 218 18.51 -15.32 -29.74
N ARG A 219 19.32 -15.03 -28.71
CA ARG A 219 20.55 -15.78 -28.34
C ARG A 219 20.40 -16.68 -27.11
N SER A 220 19.29 -16.60 -26.39
CA SER A 220 18.90 -17.43 -25.23
C SER A 220 18.49 -18.86 -25.62
N GLN A 221 19.32 -19.57 -26.39
CA GLN A 221 19.29 -21.04 -26.42
C GLN A 221 20.01 -21.65 -25.20
N LEU A 222 20.50 -20.82 -24.30
CA LEU A 222 21.07 -21.20 -23.02
C LEU A 222 19.94 -21.51 -22.03
N ASP A 223 20.15 -22.55 -21.24
CA ASP A 223 19.36 -23.02 -20.09
C ASP A 223 18.16 -22.13 -19.69
N VAL A 224 16.96 -22.53 -20.15
CA VAL A 224 15.69 -21.81 -19.92
C VAL A 224 15.40 -21.61 -18.43
N SER A 225 15.91 -22.51 -17.57
CA SER A 225 15.75 -22.38 -16.13
C SER A 225 16.54 -21.18 -15.58
N LYS A 226 17.76 -20.94 -16.09
CA LYS A 226 18.55 -19.76 -15.71
C LYS A 226 17.94 -18.47 -16.22
N GLU A 227 17.34 -18.50 -17.41
CA GLU A 227 16.60 -17.35 -17.93
C GLU A 227 15.42 -16.98 -17.02
N ALA A 228 14.67 -17.99 -16.55
CA ALA A 228 13.58 -17.72 -15.61
C ALA A 228 14.07 -17.11 -14.30
N SER A 229 15.18 -17.61 -13.73
CA SER A 229 15.79 -17.02 -12.53
C SER A 229 16.35 -15.62 -12.77
N TRP A 230 16.88 -15.34 -13.97
CA TRP A 230 17.31 -14.00 -14.35
C TRP A 230 16.14 -13.02 -14.43
N ALA A 231 15.00 -13.46 -14.97
CA ALA A 231 13.80 -12.63 -15.04
C ALA A 231 13.26 -12.24 -13.67
N GLU A 232 13.31 -13.14 -12.69
CA GLU A 232 12.92 -12.85 -11.30
C GLU A 232 13.90 -11.92 -10.60
N TYR A 233 15.18 -12.02 -10.95
CA TYR A 233 16.21 -11.16 -10.37
C TYR A 233 16.08 -9.71 -10.86
N THR A 234 15.71 -9.50 -12.13
CA THR A 234 15.69 -8.16 -12.76
C THR A 234 14.31 -7.52 -12.86
N SER A 235 13.23 -8.25 -12.56
CA SER A 235 11.87 -7.71 -12.61
C SER A 235 11.03 -8.20 -11.45
N ALA A 236 10.52 -7.23 -10.68
CA ALA A 236 9.59 -7.50 -9.59
C ALA A 236 8.29 -8.16 -10.06
N LYS A 237 7.84 -7.90 -11.30
CA LYS A 237 6.65 -8.56 -11.87
C LYS A 237 6.88 -10.05 -12.08
N PHE A 238 8.06 -10.43 -12.56
CA PHE A 238 8.42 -11.85 -12.71
C PHE A 238 8.71 -12.51 -11.36
N LEU A 239 9.33 -11.79 -10.42
CA LEU A 239 9.48 -12.25 -9.04
C LEU A 239 8.12 -12.55 -8.40
N PHE A 240 7.14 -11.66 -8.56
CA PHE A 240 5.76 -11.86 -8.10
C PHE A 240 5.15 -13.13 -8.69
N LEU A 241 5.26 -13.32 -10.01
CA LEU A 241 4.76 -14.52 -10.68
C LEU A 241 5.44 -15.78 -10.13
N GLY A 242 6.74 -15.71 -9.86
CA GLY A 242 7.51 -16.79 -9.24
C GLY A 242 6.96 -17.17 -7.87
N GLN A 243 6.76 -16.17 -6.99
CA GLN A 243 6.20 -16.39 -5.67
C GLN A 243 4.77 -16.93 -5.74
N LEU A 244 3.94 -16.38 -6.61
CA LEU A 244 2.57 -16.86 -6.81
C LEU A 244 2.54 -18.33 -7.26
N ILE A 245 3.44 -18.76 -8.14
CA ILE A 245 3.56 -20.16 -8.57
C ILE A 245 3.97 -21.05 -7.40
N GLU A 246 4.94 -20.62 -6.59
CA GLU A 246 5.42 -21.36 -5.42
C GLU A 246 4.32 -21.53 -4.36
N ILE A 247 3.57 -20.46 -4.07
CA ILE A 247 2.45 -20.45 -3.13
C ILE A 247 1.28 -21.30 -3.67
N ALA A 248 0.96 -21.17 -4.96
CA ALA A 248 -0.13 -21.90 -5.59
C ALA A 248 0.09 -23.41 -5.59
N GLY A 249 1.34 -23.88 -5.59
CA GLY A 249 1.71 -25.28 -5.39
C GLY A 249 0.92 -26.25 -6.27
N ALA A 250 0.09 -27.10 -5.65
CA ALA A 250 -0.75 -28.09 -6.33
C ALA A 250 -2.24 -27.70 -6.41
N GLN A 251 -2.59 -26.42 -6.29
CA GLN A 251 -3.99 -25.99 -6.42
C GLN A 251 -4.45 -26.02 -7.88
N GLU A 252 -5.74 -26.31 -8.07
CA GLU A 252 -6.36 -26.27 -9.40
C GLU A 252 -6.74 -24.83 -9.76
N LEU A 253 -5.80 -24.13 -10.38
CA LEU A 253 -5.92 -22.72 -10.74
C LEU A 253 -5.59 -22.51 -12.21
N HIS A 254 -6.38 -21.67 -12.88
CA HIS A 254 -6.06 -21.17 -14.21
C HIS A 254 -5.94 -19.64 -14.17
N ILE A 255 -4.77 -19.13 -14.53
CA ILE A 255 -4.43 -17.70 -14.48
C ILE A 255 -4.26 -17.19 -15.92
N LEU A 256 -4.81 -16.03 -16.24
CA LEU A 256 -4.59 -15.37 -17.52
C LEU A 256 -3.61 -14.21 -17.39
N LEU A 257 -2.65 -14.14 -18.30
CA LEU A 257 -1.72 -13.02 -18.44
C LEU A 257 -2.03 -12.29 -19.74
N ILE A 258 -2.34 -11.01 -19.65
CA ILE A 258 -2.53 -10.17 -20.84
C ILE A 258 -1.27 -9.35 -21.07
N VAL A 259 -0.77 -9.44 -22.31
CA VAL A 259 0.46 -8.79 -22.76
C VAL A 259 0.24 -8.11 -24.11
N GLY A 260 0.90 -6.99 -24.34
CA GLY A 260 0.68 -6.18 -25.54
C GLY A 260 1.50 -6.61 -26.73
N LYS A 261 2.77 -6.92 -26.47
CA LYS A 261 3.76 -7.17 -27.50
C LYS A 261 4.05 -8.65 -27.65
N LYS A 262 4.40 -9.04 -28.88
CA LYS A 262 4.78 -10.42 -29.20
C LYS A 262 6.06 -10.82 -28.47
N GLU A 263 7.01 -9.90 -28.36
CA GLU A 263 8.28 -10.07 -27.66
C GLU A 263 8.06 -10.33 -26.16
N THR A 264 7.12 -9.60 -25.55
CA THR A 264 6.70 -9.82 -24.16
C THR A 264 6.05 -11.20 -24.00
N ALA A 265 5.16 -11.60 -24.90
CA ALA A 265 4.55 -12.93 -24.89
C ALA A 265 5.61 -14.04 -25.00
N GLU A 266 6.61 -13.87 -25.87
CA GLU A 266 7.74 -14.81 -26.03
C GLU A 266 8.65 -14.87 -24.80
N LEU A 267 8.86 -13.76 -24.11
CA LEU A 267 9.59 -13.72 -22.84
C LEU A 267 8.82 -14.48 -21.75
N VAL A 268 7.52 -14.19 -21.60
CA VAL A 268 6.65 -14.82 -20.60
C VAL A 268 6.54 -16.33 -20.85
N GLU A 269 6.36 -16.77 -22.10
CA GLU A 269 6.32 -18.20 -22.45
C GLU A 269 7.63 -18.92 -22.07
N ARG A 270 8.79 -18.30 -22.35
CA ARG A 270 10.10 -18.87 -21.97
C ARG A 270 10.28 -18.91 -20.46
N TYR A 271 9.86 -17.86 -19.75
CA TYR A 271 9.88 -17.82 -18.28
C TYR A 271 9.12 -19.01 -17.68
N PHE A 272 7.85 -19.22 -18.07
CA PHE A 272 7.06 -20.34 -17.56
C PHE A 272 7.61 -21.70 -17.98
N THR A 273 8.15 -21.82 -19.20
CA THR A 273 8.85 -23.03 -19.65
C THR A 273 10.06 -23.33 -18.75
N GLY A 274 10.82 -22.30 -18.37
CA GLY A 274 11.96 -22.40 -17.45
C GLY A 274 11.57 -22.77 -16.02
N LYS A 275 10.34 -22.41 -15.60
CA LYS A 275 9.70 -22.83 -14.34
C LYS A 275 9.06 -24.23 -14.41
N GLY A 276 9.20 -24.94 -15.52
CA GLY A 276 8.75 -26.32 -15.68
C GLY A 276 7.32 -26.48 -16.19
N PHE A 277 6.70 -25.41 -16.70
CA PHE A 277 5.40 -25.53 -17.36
C PHE A 277 5.57 -26.08 -18.79
N ALA A 278 4.67 -26.97 -19.20
CA ALA A 278 4.63 -27.54 -20.54
C ALA A 278 3.47 -26.93 -21.35
N PRO A 279 3.68 -26.62 -22.64
CA PRO A 279 2.59 -26.16 -23.51
C PRO A 279 1.55 -27.25 -23.71
N VAL A 280 0.27 -26.88 -23.57
CA VAL A 280 -0.87 -27.80 -23.76
C VAL A 280 -1.02 -28.18 -25.23
N ARG A 281 -0.72 -27.24 -26.13
CA ARG A 281 -0.80 -27.42 -27.58
C ARG A 281 0.45 -26.85 -28.26
N PRO A 282 1.02 -27.53 -29.27
CA PRO A 282 2.10 -26.97 -30.07
C PRO A 282 1.65 -25.70 -30.82
N ARG A 283 2.49 -24.65 -30.86
CA ARG A 283 2.21 -23.38 -31.58
C ARG A 283 1.71 -23.57 -33.02
N ALA A 284 2.17 -24.60 -33.72
CA ALA A 284 1.76 -24.91 -35.09
C ALA A 284 0.28 -25.32 -35.23
N GLU A 285 -0.31 -25.83 -34.14
CA GLU A 285 -1.70 -26.29 -34.08
C GLU A 285 -2.65 -25.20 -33.55
N MET A 286 -2.10 -24.15 -32.94
CA MET A 286 -2.83 -23.01 -32.40
C MET A 286 -3.15 -22.04 -33.54
N ARG A 287 -4.31 -22.20 -34.18
CA ARG A 287 -4.88 -21.11 -35.01
C ARG A 287 -5.25 -19.96 -34.07
N GLY A 288 -5.08 -18.71 -34.51
CA GLY A 288 -5.12 -17.47 -33.71
C GLY A 288 -6.43 -17.09 -32.99
N HIS A 289 -7.24 -18.08 -32.60
CA HIS A 289 -8.47 -17.98 -31.80
C HIS A 289 -8.33 -18.67 -30.43
N VAL A 290 -7.13 -19.08 -30.04
CA VAL A 290 -6.87 -19.86 -28.82
C VAL A 290 -5.77 -19.17 -28.02
N GLU A 291 -5.98 -19.05 -26.71
CA GLU A 291 -4.96 -18.59 -25.77
C GLU A 291 -3.72 -19.50 -25.78
N LEU A 292 -2.53 -18.97 -25.48
CA LEU A 292 -1.34 -19.81 -25.28
C LEU A 292 -1.32 -20.38 -23.87
N SER A 293 -1.81 -21.60 -23.69
CA SER A 293 -1.88 -22.27 -22.38
C SER A 293 -0.66 -23.14 -22.08
N LEU A 294 -0.09 -22.94 -20.89
CA LEU A 294 1.01 -23.68 -20.29
C LEU A 294 0.52 -24.34 -18.98
N VAL A 295 0.93 -25.58 -18.69
CA VAL A 295 0.47 -26.34 -17.52
C VAL A 295 1.64 -26.89 -16.73
N ASN A 296 1.56 -26.82 -15.40
CA ASN A 296 2.43 -27.50 -14.47
C ASN A 296 1.56 -28.15 -13.37
N GLY A 297 1.32 -29.47 -13.49
CA GLY A 297 0.41 -30.17 -12.59
C GLY A 297 -1.04 -29.68 -12.69
N LEU A 298 -1.55 -29.09 -11.60
CA LEU A 298 -2.92 -28.57 -11.51
C LEU A 298 -3.01 -27.06 -11.79
N LEU A 299 -1.88 -26.35 -11.78
CA LEU A 299 -1.78 -24.95 -12.13
C LEU A 299 -1.59 -24.80 -13.64
N SER A 300 -2.36 -23.91 -14.25
CA SER A 300 -2.25 -23.57 -15.66
C SER A 300 -2.25 -22.06 -15.88
N VAL A 301 -1.48 -21.61 -16.86
CA VAL A 301 -1.33 -20.20 -17.20
C VAL A 301 -1.64 -20.01 -18.67
N GLY A 302 -2.58 -19.13 -19.00
CA GLY A 302 -2.87 -18.70 -20.36
C GLY A 302 -2.24 -17.35 -20.65
N ILE A 303 -1.55 -17.22 -21.80
CA ILE A 303 -0.98 -15.95 -22.26
C ILE A 303 -1.81 -15.45 -23.43
N LEU A 304 -2.30 -14.20 -23.32
CA LEU A 304 -3.13 -13.53 -24.31
C LEU A 304 -2.46 -12.25 -24.79
N SER A 305 -2.30 -12.13 -26.12
CA SER A 305 -1.84 -10.89 -26.73
C SER A 305 -3.02 -9.97 -27.03
N THR A 306 -2.90 -8.67 -26.71
CA THR A 306 -3.91 -7.66 -27.05
C THR A 306 -4.05 -7.39 -28.55
N GLN A 307 -3.15 -7.92 -29.38
CA GLN A 307 -3.19 -7.81 -30.85
C GLN A 307 -4.20 -8.77 -31.51
N HIS A 308 -4.79 -9.70 -30.75
CA HIS A 308 -5.76 -10.65 -31.28
C HIS A 308 -7.19 -10.10 -31.19
N ASP A 309 -7.86 -10.03 -32.35
CA ASP A 309 -9.17 -9.37 -32.50
C ASP A 309 -10.32 -10.37 -32.69
N GLY A 310 -10.24 -11.52 -32.00
CA GLY A 310 -11.19 -12.63 -32.15
C GLY A 310 -11.69 -13.19 -30.82
N THR A 311 -12.75 -13.99 -30.87
CA THR A 311 -13.25 -14.73 -29.70
C THR A 311 -12.18 -15.72 -29.24
N VAL A 312 -11.74 -15.58 -27.99
CA VAL A 312 -10.68 -16.40 -27.39
C VAL A 312 -11.32 -17.55 -26.63
N GLU A 313 -10.96 -18.78 -27.00
CA GLU A 313 -11.28 -19.97 -26.21
C GLU A 313 -10.18 -20.20 -25.17
N THR A 314 -10.56 -20.19 -23.88
CA THR A 314 -9.64 -20.47 -22.78
C THR A 314 -9.53 -21.96 -22.51
N TYR A 315 -8.37 -22.44 -22.03
CA TYR A 315 -8.14 -23.86 -21.76
C TYR A 315 -8.97 -24.35 -20.56
N ARG A 316 -9.11 -23.50 -19.54
CA ARG A 316 -9.96 -23.72 -18.37
C ARG A 316 -10.66 -22.41 -17.99
N PRO A 317 -11.68 -22.46 -17.11
CA PRO A 317 -12.24 -21.24 -16.54
C PRO A 317 -11.18 -20.48 -15.75
N PRO A 318 -10.80 -19.25 -16.17
CA PRO A 318 -9.82 -18.45 -15.46
C PRO A 318 -10.35 -18.02 -14.09
N ALA A 319 -9.45 -17.94 -13.12
CA ALA A 319 -9.72 -17.39 -11.79
C ALA A 319 -9.46 -15.87 -11.75
N VAL A 320 -8.46 -15.40 -12.49
CA VAL A 320 -8.02 -14.00 -12.51
C VAL A 320 -7.29 -13.66 -13.81
N ILE A 321 -7.28 -12.39 -14.16
CA ILE A 321 -6.43 -11.80 -15.19
C ILE A 321 -5.34 -10.96 -14.50
N PHE A 322 -4.07 -11.17 -14.82
CA PHE A 322 -3.02 -10.21 -14.53
C PHE A 322 -2.71 -9.38 -15.78
N ALA A 323 -2.80 -8.06 -15.65
CA ALA A 323 -2.30 -7.11 -16.62
C ALA A 323 -0.80 -6.88 -16.33
N LEU A 324 0.06 -7.43 -17.19
CA LEU A 324 1.51 -7.37 -16.99
C LEU A 324 2.14 -6.08 -17.54
N ASP A 325 1.49 -5.43 -18.51
CA ASP A 325 1.98 -4.22 -19.15
C ASP A 325 0.88 -3.17 -19.38
N SER A 326 1.29 -1.98 -19.84
CA SER A 326 0.42 -0.84 -20.09
C SER A 326 -0.62 -1.07 -21.19
N SER A 327 -0.57 -2.19 -21.91
CA SER A 327 -1.43 -2.46 -23.07
C SER A 327 -2.84 -2.92 -22.72
N PHE A 328 -3.09 -3.33 -21.48
CA PHE A 328 -4.39 -3.83 -21.06
C PHE A 328 -5.49 -2.77 -21.23
N ASN A 329 -6.54 -3.11 -21.97
CA ASN A 329 -7.71 -2.26 -22.18
C ASN A 329 -8.99 -3.04 -21.89
N ALA A 330 -9.72 -2.64 -20.84
CA ALA A 330 -10.98 -3.25 -20.44
C ALA A 330 -12.10 -3.07 -21.48
N SER A 331 -12.04 -2.02 -22.29
CA SER A 331 -13.01 -1.71 -23.35
C SER A 331 -12.79 -2.53 -24.62
N ASN A 332 -11.77 -3.39 -24.67
CA ASN A 332 -11.58 -4.31 -25.78
C ASN A 332 -12.71 -5.37 -25.74
N PRO A 333 -13.46 -5.59 -26.83
CA PRO A 333 -14.61 -6.51 -26.84
C PRO A 333 -14.23 -7.95 -26.47
N VAL A 334 -13.00 -8.38 -26.76
CA VAL A 334 -12.49 -9.71 -26.38
C VAL A 334 -12.34 -9.81 -24.86
N ILE A 335 -11.80 -8.77 -24.23
CA ILE A 335 -11.60 -8.71 -22.78
C ILE A 335 -12.94 -8.55 -22.06
N GLU A 336 -13.82 -7.69 -22.56
CA GLU A 336 -15.18 -7.53 -22.02
C GLU A 336 -15.96 -8.85 -22.09
N HIS A 337 -15.92 -9.55 -23.22
CA HIS A 337 -16.55 -10.86 -23.37
C HIS A 337 -15.97 -11.89 -22.41
N LEU A 338 -14.64 -11.94 -22.26
CA LEU A 338 -13.98 -12.87 -21.36
C LEU A 338 -14.35 -12.59 -19.89
N ARG A 339 -14.36 -11.31 -19.49
CA ARG A 339 -14.69 -10.89 -18.12
C ARG A 339 -16.15 -11.12 -17.74
N THR A 340 -17.06 -10.98 -18.70
CA THR A 340 -18.50 -11.24 -18.52
C THR A 340 -18.83 -12.73 -18.56
N THR A 341 -18.17 -13.51 -19.42
CA THR A 341 -18.38 -14.98 -19.53
C THR A 341 -17.98 -15.70 -18.25
N TYR A 342 -16.90 -15.27 -17.61
CA TYR A 342 -16.39 -15.85 -16.37
C TYR A 342 -16.70 -15.02 -15.12
N ALA A 343 -17.77 -14.21 -15.16
CA ALA A 343 -18.27 -13.48 -14.01
C ALA A 343 -18.71 -14.44 -12.88
N ARG A 344 -18.40 -14.10 -11.63
CA ARG A 344 -18.71 -14.91 -10.44
C ARG A 344 -19.33 -14.01 -9.37
N ASN A 345 -20.34 -14.52 -8.66
CA ASN A 345 -21.00 -13.82 -7.55
C ASN A 345 -21.51 -12.41 -7.87
N GLY A 346 -21.91 -12.17 -9.13
CA GLY A 346 -22.38 -10.86 -9.59
C GLY A 346 -21.27 -9.87 -9.94
N ASN A 347 -20.00 -10.27 -9.76
CA ASN A 347 -18.81 -9.49 -10.10
C ASN A 347 -18.19 -9.99 -11.41
N LEU A 348 -17.55 -9.09 -12.17
CA LEU A 348 -16.78 -9.45 -13.36
C LEU A 348 -15.55 -10.28 -12.97
N LEU A 349 -14.98 -11.01 -13.91
CA LEU A 349 -13.69 -11.66 -13.69
C LEU A 349 -12.65 -10.62 -13.23
N PRO A 350 -11.98 -10.83 -12.07
CA PRO A 350 -11.09 -9.85 -11.50
C PRO A 350 -9.86 -9.64 -12.37
N VAL A 351 -9.43 -8.38 -12.47
CA VAL A 351 -8.19 -7.98 -13.14
C VAL A 351 -7.27 -7.36 -12.10
N VAL A 352 -6.04 -7.86 -12.00
CA VAL A 352 -5.01 -7.29 -11.14
C VAL A 352 -3.92 -6.68 -12.02
N HIS A 353 -3.73 -5.37 -11.91
CA HIS A 353 -2.67 -4.64 -12.59
C HIS A 353 -1.39 -4.71 -11.77
N LEU A 354 -0.32 -5.27 -12.36
CA LEU A 354 1.01 -5.34 -11.74
C LEU A 354 1.83 -4.15 -12.22
N ILE A 355 2.10 -3.17 -11.36
CA ILE A 355 2.60 -1.87 -11.80
C ILE A 355 3.86 -1.51 -11.04
N ILE A 356 4.91 -1.08 -11.73
CA ILE A 356 6.09 -0.56 -11.04
C ILE A 356 5.81 0.85 -10.53
N ALA A 357 6.04 1.09 -9.23
CA ALA A 357 5.80 2.39 -8.59
C ALA A 357 6.55 3.51 -9.33
N ASN A 358 5.90 4.67 -9.48
CA ASN A 358 6.45 5.87 -10.13
C ASN A 358 7.00 5.70 -11.57
N SER A 359 6.73 4.57 -12.22
CA SER A 359 7.12 4.32 -13.62
C SER A 359 6.23 5.05 -14.63
N SER A 360 6.65 5.09 -15.90
CA SER A 360 5.83 5.61 -17.00
C SER A 360 4.48 4.91 -17.10
N GLU A 361 4.40 3.61 -16.84
CA GLU A 361 3.17 2.84 -16.80
C GLU A 361 2.23 3.32 -15.66
N HIS A 362 2.78 3.51 -14.46
CA HIS A 362 2.03 4.04 -13.31
C HIS A 362 1.46 5.42 -13.64
N ILE A 363 2.33 6.34 -14.10
CA ILE A 363 1.96 7.72 -14.38
C ILE A 363 0.89 7.77 -15.48
N GLN A 364 1.06 7.01 -16.57
CA GLN A 364 0.09 6.97 -17.68
C GLN A 364 -1.34 6.66 -17.24
N ARG A 365 -1.51 5.79 -16.24
CA ARG A 365 -2.82 5.38 -15.69
C ARG A 365 -3.44 6.43 -14.77
N CYS A 366 -2.62 7.31 -14.19
CA CYS A 366 -3.05 8.40 -13.32
C CYS A 366 -3.38 9.69 -14.08
N LEU A 367 -3.02 9.79 -15.36
CA LEU A 367 -3.25 10.98 -16.18
C LEU A 367 -4.71 11.14 -16.60
N PRO A 368 -5.20 12.40 -16.70
CA PRO A 368 -6.50 12.69 -17.28
C PRO A 368 -6.53 12.46 -18.81
N ASP A 369 -7.74 12.36 -19.36
CA ASP A 369 -7.95 12.24 -20.81
C ASP A 369 -7.62 13.58 -21.47
N LEU A 370 -6.39 13.68 -21.98
CA LEU A 370 -5.85 14.86 -22.65
C LEU A 370 -5.51 14.56 -24.11
N PRO A 371 -5.52 15.59 -24.99
CA PRO A 371 -4.97 15.47 -26.34
C PRO A 371 -3.56 14.88 -26.30
N GLU A 372 -3.26 13.99 -27.25
CA GLU A 372 -2.08 13.13 -27.18
C GLU A 372 -0.77 13.87 -26.91
N VAL A 373 -0.52 15.00 -27.59
CA VAL A 373 0.72 15.78 -27.40
C VAL A 373 0.80 16.39 -26.01
N GLN A 374 -0.31 16.88 -25.46
CA GLN A 374 -0.37 17.41 -24.10
C GLN A 374 -0.19 16.30 -23.07
N ARG A 375 -0.84 15.15 -23.30
CA ARG A 375 -0.69 13.94 -22.48
C ARG A 375 0.76 13.47 -22.44
N LEU A 376 1.43 13.39 -23.60
CA LEU A 376 2.85 13.02 -23.71
C LEU A 376 3.75 14.03 -23.00
N ARG A 377 3.50 15.33 -23.15
CA ARG A 377 4.28 16.39 -22.49
C ARG A 377 4.15 16.31 -20.97
N LEU A 378 2.93 16.12 -20.46
CA LEU A 378 2.67 15.95 -19.04
C LEU A 378 3.28 14.66 -18.49
N LEU A 379 3.14 13.55 -19.21
CA LEU A 379 3.76 12.27 -18.87
C LEU A 379 5.27 12.41 -18.72
N VAL A 380 5.95 12.95 -19.72
CA VAL A 380 7.40 13.13 -19.72
C VAL A 380 7.86 14.08 -18.61
N HIS A 381 7.10 15.14 -18.34
CA HIS A 381 7.37 16.05 -17.22
C HIS A 381 7.35 15.29 -15.88
N ILE A 382 6.29 14.52 -15.62
CA ILE A 382 6.14 13.79 -14.37
C ILE A 382 7.17 12.64 -14.25
N VAL A 383 7.40 11.89 -15.34
CA VAL A 383 8.44 10.85 -15.39
C VAL A 383 9.80 11.42 -15.03
N LYS A 384 10.13 12.62 -15.55
CA LYS A 384 11.40 13.27 -15.25
C LYS A 384 11.49 13.77 -13.81
N SER A 385 10.39 14.23 -13.21
CA SER A 385 10.38 14.68 -11.82
C SER A 385 10.41 13.53 -10.80
N LEU A 386 9.87 12.36 -11.15
CA LEU A 386 9.78 11.20 -10.26
C LEU A 386 10.87 10.15 -10.51
N VAL A 387 11.87 10.45 -11.34
CA VAL A 387 12.91 9.49 -11.69
C VAL A 387 13.72 9.03 -10.47
N ASP A 388 13.98 9.93 -9.52
CA ASP A 388 14.73 9.61 -8.30
C ASP A 388 13.94 8.70 -7.35
N MET A 389 12.61 8.77 -7.41
CA MET A 389 11.67 7.96 -6.61
C MET A 389 11.15 6.74 -7.38
N LEU A 390 11.75 6.40 -8.52
CA LEU A 390 11.30 5.30 -9.38
C LEU A 390 11.37 3.97 -8.65
N GLY A 391 10.26 3.23 -8.59
CA GLY A 391 10.20 1.94 -7.91
C GLY A 391 10.23 2.02 -6.39
N ASP A 392 10.14 3.22 -5.80
CA ASP A 392 10.01 3.37 -4.35
C ASP A 392 8.53 3.18 -3.98
N LEU A 393 8.30 2.25 -3.06
CA LEU A 393 6.96 1.88 -2.63
C LEU A 393 6.41 2.89 -1.61
N GLN A 394 5.09 3.05 -1.59
CA GLN A 394 4.39 3.78 -0.54
C GLN A 394 4.57 3.10 0.83
N ASP A 395 4.46 3.88 1.91
CA ASP A 395 4.80 3.44 3.28
C ASP A 395 4.02 2.21 3.79
N ASN A 396 2.81 1.98 3.28
CA ASN A 396 1.95 0.86 3.68
C ASN A 396 1.97 -0.32 2.69
N ALA A 397 2.81 -0.28 1.64
CA ALA A 397 2.96 -1.40 0.72
C ALA A 397 3.63 -2.59 1.41
N LEU A 398 3.14 -3.80 1.15
CA LEU A 398 3.63 -5.02 1.79
C LEU A 398 4.91 -5.55 1.11
N GLY A 399 5.01 -5.35 -0.21
CA GLY A 399 6.12 -5.81 -1.02
C GLY A 399 5.81 -7.14 -1.71
N VAL A 400 6.65 -7.52 -2.67
CA VAL A 400 6.34 -8.52 -3.71
C VAL A 400 5.88 -9.88 -3.16
N GLN A 401 6.51 -10.36 -2.08
CA GLN A 401 6.16 -11.66 -1.46
C GLN A 401 4.77 -11.61 -0.83
N ASP A 402 4.58 -10.67 0.08
CA ASP A 402 3.36 -10.55 0.88
C ASP A 402 2.17 -10.17 -0.02
N ASP A 403 2.41 -9.35 -1.06
CA ASP A 403 1.42 -9.05 -2.09
C ASP A 403 0.96 -10.34 -2.82
N ALA A 404 1.88 -11.28 -3.11
CA ALA A 404 1.54 -12.56 -3.72
C ALA A 404 0.71 -13.47 -2.79
N ASP A 405 1.05 -13.49 -1.50
CA ASP A 405 0.31 -14.25 -0.47
C ASP A 405 -1.11 -13.71 -0.26
N GLU A 406 -1.29 -12.39 -0.18
CA GLU A 406 -2.59 -11.74 -0.06
C GLU A 406 -3.45 -11.93 -1.32
N ILE A 407 -2.87 -11.75 -2.52
CA ILE A 407 -3.59 -11.99 -3.78
C ILE A 407 -3.97 -13.47 -3.90
N PHE A 408 -3.09 -14.39 -3.53
CA PHE A 408 -3.41 -15.82 -3.51
C PHE A 408 -4.57 -16.13 -2.55
N THR A 409 -4.58 -15.51 -1.36
CA THR A 409 -5.69 -15.63 -0.41
C THR A 409 -7.01 -15.12 -1.01
N CYS A 410 -6.97 -14.02 -1.76
CA CYS A 410 -8.13 -13.54 -2.52
C CYS A 410 -8.60 -14.54 -3.59
N LEU A 411 -7.66 -15.18 -4.31
CA LEU A 411 -7.99 -16.19 -5.34
C LEU A 411 -8.64 -17.45 -4.78
N MET A 412 -8.32 -17.82 -3.54
CA MET A 412 -8.92 -18.97 -2.84
C MET A 412 -10.27 -18.66 -2.20
N SER A 413 -10.64 -17.38 -2.10
CA SER A 413 -11.92 -16.94 -1.56
C SER A 413 -13.06 -17.07 -2.59
N ASP A 414 -14.30 -17.21 -2.10
CA ASP A 414 -15.48 -17.23 -2.97
C ASP A 414 -15.72 -15.85 -3.62
N ASP A 415 -15.44 -14.75 -2.91
CA ASP A 415 -15.61 -13.39 -3.41
C ASP A 415 -14.30 -12.59 -3.37
N PHE A 416 -13.59 -12.61 -4.51
CA PHE A 416 -12.35 -11.88 -4.70
C PHE A 416 -12.46 -10.38 -4.34
N ASN A 417 -13.61 -9.74 -4.60
CA ASN A 417 -13.76 -8.30 -4.41
C ASN A 417 -13.90 -7.96 -2.92
N ALA A 418 -14.61 -8.78 -2.15
CA ALA A 418 -14.78 -8.59 -0.72
C ALA A 418 -13.52 -8.93 0.08
N ASN A 419 -12.68 -9.81 -0.45
CA ASN A 419 -11.45 -10.28 0.19
C ASN A 419 -10.21 -9.46 -0.18
N TRP A 420 -10.31 -8.44 -1.04
CA TRP A 420 -9.19 -7.58 -1.41
C TRP A 420 -8.75 -6.70 -0.22
N THR A 421 -7.56 -6.97 0.32
CA THR A 421 -6.97 -6.35 1.51
C THR A 421 -5.82 -5.39 1.20
N LEU A 422 -5.29 -5.42 -0.03
CA LEU A 422 -4.14 -4.59 -0.40
C LEU A 422 -4.49 -3.10 -0.43
N PRO A 423 -3.56 -2.23 0.01
CA PRO A 423 -3.79 -0.80 0.08
C PRO A 423 -4.06 -0.20 -1.30
N ALA A 424 -4.92 0.81 -1.35
CA ALA A 424 -5.10 1.61 -2.56
C ALA A 424 -3.80 2.37 -2.89
N ILE A 425 -3.51 2.52 -4.18
CA ILE A 425 -2.37 3.27 -4.68
C ILE A 425 -2.60 4.76 -4.40
N GLU A 426 -1.63 5.42 -3.77
CA GLU A 426 -1.72 6.84 -3.46
C GLU A 426 -1.78 7.70 -4.74
N PRO A 427 -2.68 8.71 -4.81
CA PRO A 427 -2.74 9.62 -5.94
C PRO A 427 -1.43 10.39 -6.12
N LEU A 428 -0.95 10.45 -7.36
CA LEU A 428 0.18 11.31 -7.71
C LEU A 428 -0.20 12.76 -7.45
N HIS A 429 0.59 13.48 -6.64
CA HIS A 429 0.35 14.88 -6.29
C HIS A 429 0.69 15.81 -7.47
N ILE A 430 -0.18 15.83 -8.48
CA ILE A 430 -0.05 16.65 -9.69
C ILE A 430 -0.68 18.03 -9.39
N LEU A 431 0.10 18.96 -8.85
CA LEU A 431 -0.38 20.32 -8.58
C LEU A 431 -0.39 21.13 -9.88
N VAL A 432 -1.59 21.33 -10.42
CA VAL A 432 -1.86 22.37 -11.41
C VAL A 432 -1.80 23.72 -10.70
N SER A 433 -0.80 24.54 -11.02
CA SER A 433 -0.78 25.93 -10.57
C SER A 433 -1.97 26.68 -11.17
N ASN A 434 -3.06 26.81 -10.41
CA ASN A 434 -4.16 27.69 -10.77
C ASN A 434 -3.62 29.13 -10.79
N GLY A 435 -3.60 29.74 -11.97
CA GLY A 435 -3.13 31.10 -12.16
C GLY A 435 -3.88 32.10 -11.29
N GLN A 436 -3.15 33.10 -10.78
CA GLN A 436 -3.73 34.34 -10.31
C GLN A 436 -4.65 34.89 -11.41
N GLN A 437 -5.94 34.92 -11.13
CA GLN A 437 -6.91 35.73 -11.85
C GLN A 437 -6.46 37.18 -11.73
N SER A 438 -5.85 37.71 -12.78
CA SER A 438 -5.75 39.14 -12.99
C SER A 438 -7.07 39.56 -13.63
N GLU A 439 -7.93 40.18 -12.83
CA GLU A 439 -9.07 40.91 -13.36
C GLU A 439 -8.56 42.07 -14.24
N ASP A 440 -8.95 42.07 -15.50
CA ASP A 440 -9.00 43.30 -16.30
C ASP A 440 -10.18 44.16 -15.81
N PRO A 441 -9.97 45.47 -15.62
CA PRO A 441 -10.96 46.42 -16.07
C PRO A 441 -10.34 47.46 -17.02
N LEU A 442 -10.90 47.50 -18.23
CA LEU A 442 -11.12 48.67 -19.08
C LEU A 442 -10.27 49.94 -18.80
N GLY A 443 -9.46 50.31 -19.80
CA GLY A 443 -9.56 51.66 -20.38
C GLY A 443 -8.43 52.66 -20.16
N THR A 444 -7.72 52.93 -21.26
CA THR A 444 -7.22 54.26 -21.70
C THR A 444 -5.76 54.63 -21.37
N GLN A 445 -4.90 54.35 -22.36
CA GLN A 445 -3.88 55.23 -22.97
C GLN A 445 -2.99 56.10 -22.06
N VAL A 446 -1.67 55.90 -22.15
CA VAL A 446 -0.69 56.81 -22.81
C VAL A 446 0.74 56.58 -22.25
N MET A 447 1.65 56.27 -23.19
CA MET A 447 3.10 56.49 -23.26
C MET A 447 4.11 55.70 -22.38
N HIS A 448 4.83 54.82 -23.09
CA HIS A 448 6.25 54.44 -22.92
C HIS A 448 7.19 55.67 -22.73
N PRO A 449 8.32 55.53 -22.02
CA PRO A 449 9.55 55.00 -22.63
C PRO A 449 10.34 54.01 -21.74
N THR A 450 10.74 52.87 -22.30
CA THR A 450 12.14 52.54 -22.67
C THR A 450 12.99 52.09 -21.47
N VAL A 451 13.11 50.76 -21.29
CA VAL A 451 14.14 50.15 -20.44
C VAL A 451 15.03 49.28 -21.32
N VAL A 452 16.32 49.58 -21.22
CA VAL A 452 17.46 48.99 -21.90
C VAL A 452 17.81 47.64 -21.26
N GLU A 453 18.18 46.69 -22.11
CA GLU A 453 18.70 45.36 -21.78
C GLU A 453 20.04 45.40 -21.01
N SER A 454 20.25 44.46 -20.08
CA SER A 454 21.55 43.79 -19.79
C SER A 454 21.29 42.70 -18.73
N SER A 455 21.36 41.41 -19.05
CA SER A 455 22.55 40.55 -19.15
C SER A 455 23.27 40.25 -17.81
N VAL A 456 22.98 39.07 -17.26
CA VAL A 456 23.94 38.03 -16.83
C VAL A 456 25.28 38.49 -16.22
N ASN A 457 25.48 38.35 -14.89
CA ASN A 457 26.45 37.42 -14.28
C ASN A 457 26.66 37.61 -12.77
N LYS A 458 27.12 36.51 -12.17
CA LYS A 458 27.36 36.21 -10.76
C LYS A 458 28.61 36.87 -10.16
N ARG A 459 28.50 37.18 -8.85
CA ARG A 459 29.50 37.28 -7.74
C ARG A 459 30.67 38.26 -7.85
N ILE A 460 30.72 39.20 -6.89
CA ILE A 460 31.86 39.38 -5.97
C ILE A 460 31.30 39.70 -4.56
N PHE A 461 31.71 38.91 -3.57
CA PHE A 461 31.49 39.10 -2.13
C PHE A 461 32.88 39.20 -1.49
N GLU A 462 33.07 40.14 -0.55
CA GLU A 462 34.07 40.22 0.53
C GLU A 462 33.82 41.61 1.19
N THR A 463 33.88 41.88 2.50
CA THR A 463 34.20 41.14 3.74
C THR A 463 33.75 42.04 4.92
N LEU A 464 33.51 41.42 6.08
CA LEU A 464 33.14 42.09 7.34
C LEU A 464 34.30 42.92 7.92
N ASP A 465 33.99 44.01 8.66
CA ASP A 465 34.17 44.02 10.12
C ASP A 465 33.73 45.32 10.84
N ALA A 466 33.11 45.09 11.99
CA ALA A 466 33.13 45.76 13.30
C ALA A 466 33.04 47.31 13.49
N ASP A 467 32.22 47.61 14.51
CA ASP A 467 32.25 48.72 15.46
C ASP A 467 31.80 50.15 15.08
N THR A 468 30.71 50.56 15.73
CA THR A 468 30.24 51.94 16.00
C THR A 468 31.37 52.87 16.47
N PRO A 469 31.38 54.19 16.10
CA PRO A 469 30.55 55.16 16.83
C PRO A 469 30.07 56.41 16.05
N GLU A 470 29.16 57.10 16.72
CA GLU A 470 28.60 58.44 16.56
C GLU A 470 29.34 59.49 15.70
N SER A 471 28.52 60.35 15.10
CA SER A 471 28.70 61.82 14.91
C SER A 471 28.85 62.31 13.47
N LYS A 472 27.80 62.95 12.93
CA LYS A 472 27.81 64.42 12.76
C LYS A 472 26.50 64.96 12.17
N ARG A 473 25.97 65.95 12.89
CA ARG A 473 24.92 66.89 12.53
C ARG A 473 25.14 67.51 11.13
N GLN A 474 24.07 67.63 10.36
CA GLN A 474 23.90 68.73 9.39
C GLN A 474 22.39 69.03 9.26
N ARG A 475 21.88 69.94 10.08
CA ARG A 475 21.61 71.36 9.81
C ARG A 475 20.34 71.60 8.97
N ILE A 476 19.29 71.95 9.72
CA ILE A 476 18.15 72.82 9.42
C ILE A 476 18.32 73.63 8.13
N HIS A 477 17.37 73.51 7.21
CA HIS A 477 16.86 74.66 6.46
C HIS A 477 15.34 74.63 6.41
N SER A 478 14.77 75.55 7.20
CA SER A 478 13.41 76.05 7.17
C SER A 478 13.20 77.00 6.01
N SER A 479 11.93 77.10 5.58
CA SER A 479 11.28 78.26 4.96
C SER A 479 11.07 78.20 3.44
N GLN A 480 9.82 77.94 3.04
CA GLN A 480 9.10 78.90 2.21
C GLN A 480 7.58 78.84 2.48
N GLU A 481 7.21 79.78 3.33
CA GLU A 481 5.94 80.49 3.48
C GLU A 481 5.18 80.68 2.15
N LEU A 482 3.91 80.27 2.10
CA LEU A 482 2.94 80.78 1.11
C LEU A 482 1.71 81.32 1.83
N THR A 483 1.87 82.50 2.40
CA THR A 483 0.77 83.43 2.70
C THR A 483 0.58 84.35 1.50
N GLN A 484 -0.53 84.20 0.78
CA GLN A 484 -1.14 85.31 0.04
C GLN A 484 -2.66 85.29 0.25
N ILE A 485 -3.09 86.04 1.25
CA ILE A 485 -4.43 86.61 1.34
C ILE A 485 -4.24 88.11 1.17
N THR A 486 -4.78 88.68 0.09
CA THR A 486 -5.21 90.08 0.06
C THR A 486 -6.63 90.15 -0.46
N THR A 487 -7.47 90.61 0.44
CA THR A 487 -8.89 90.96 0.40
C THR A 487 -9.23 92.09 -0.59
N GLN A 488 -10.39 92.02 -1.24
CA GLN A 488 -11.33 93.15 -1.31
C GLN A 488 -12.77 92.64 -1.19
N SER A 489 -13.48 93.23 -0.23
CA SER A 489 -14.85 92.95 0.19
C SER A 489 -15.79 94.03 -0.33
N SER A 490 -16.97 93.64 -0.81
CA SER A 490 -18.14 94.52 -0.85
C SER A 490 -19.34 93.84 -0.19
N ALA A 491 -19.78 94.46 0.90
CA ALA A 491 -21.08 94.41 1.56
C ALA A 491 -21.51 93.12 2.32
N PRO A 492 -22.31 93.28 3.40
CA PRO A 492 -22.29 92.40 4.57
C PRO A 492 -23.53 91.53 4.71
N THR A 493 -23.52 90.71 5.76
CA THR A 493 -24.65 90.00 6.42
C THR A 493 -24.88 88.55 5.98
N SER A 494 -24.25 87.59 6.69
CA SER A 494 -24.70 86.18 7.00
C SER A 494 -23.56 85.16 7.22
N GLN A 495 -22.33 85.56 7.56
CA GLN A 495 -21.16 84.66 7.54
C GLN A 495 -20.91 83.80 8.81
N THR A 496 -21.68 83.98 9.88
CA THR A 496 -21.44 83.24 11.15
C THR A 496 -21.93 81.79 11.12
N LEU A 497 -22.88 81.43 10.25
CA LEU A 497 -23.39 80.05 10.16
C LEU A 497 -22.58 79.16 9.20
N ASP A 498 -21.89 79.74 8.21
CA ASP A 498 -21.08 78.97 7.22
C ASP A 498 -19.71 78.56 7.79
N LEU A 499 -19.11 79.39 8.67
CA LEU A 499 -17.82 79.05 9.30
C LEU A 499 -17.95 77.92 10.32
N THR A 500 -19.03 77.91 11.12
CA THR A 500 -19.31 76.84 12.10
C THR A 500 -19.59 75.51 11.41
N ALA A 501 -20.31 75.52 10.28
CA ALA A 501 -20.57 74.30 9.51
C ALA A 501 -19.28 73.74 8.88
N ARG A 502 -18.39 74.59 8.38
CA ARG A 502 -17.07 74.16 7.86
C ARG A 502 -16.15 73.63 8.94
N LEU A 503 -16.14 74.23 10.13
CA LEU A 503 -15.38 73.72 11.27
C LEU A 503 -15.89 72.34 11.73
N GLN A 504 -17.22 72.17 11.83
CA GLN A 504 -17.83 70.88 12.15
C GLN A 504 -17.53 69.81 11.09
N ALA A 505 -17.51 70.16 9.80
CA ALA A 505 -17.12 69.24 8.73
C ALA A 505 -15.63 68.85 8.79
N LEU A 506 -14.74 69.78 9.17
CA LEU A 506 -13.32 69.47 9.37
C LEU A 506 -13.09 68.61 10.62
N GLU A 507 -13.80 68.87 11.71
CA GLU A 507 -13.77 68.05 12.92
C GLU A 507 -14.26 66.63 12.63
N ALA A 508 -15.37 66.47 11.91
CA ALA A 508 -15.88 65.17 11.48
C ALA A 508 -14.86 64.41 10.62
N ARG A 509 -14.22 65.09 9.67
CA ARG A 509 -13.19 64.49 8.81
C ARG A 509 -11.92 64.08 9.59
N LEU A 510 -11.56 64.84 10.63
CA LEU A 510 -10.41 64.52 11.49
C LEU A 510 -10.73 63.31 12.38
N VAL A 511 -11.95 63.22 12.90
CA VAL A 511 -12.43 62.05 13.65
C VAL A 511 -12.47 60.82 12.77
N GLU A 512 -12.98 60.93 11.54
CA GLU A 512 -13.00 59.84 10.55
C GLU A 512 -11.58 59.39 10.20
N MET A 513 -10.66 60.31 9.94
CA MET A 513 -9.26 59.98 9.67
C MET A 513 -8.59 59.27 10.84
N LYS A 514 -8.86 59.70 12.08
CA LYS A 514 -8.35 59.04 13.29
C LYS A 514 -8.94 57.64 13.47
N ALA A 515 -10.23 57.46 13.20
CA ALA A 515 -10.88 56.15 13.25
C ALA A 515 -10.30 55.20 12.19
N ASN A 516 -10.10 55.68 10.96
CA ASN A 516 -9.49 54.91 9.88
C ASN A 516 -8.03 54.54 10.20
N HIS A 517 -7.26 55.45 10.79
CA HIS A 517 -5.89 55.16 11.21
C HIS A 517 -5.84 54.16 12.37
N ALA A 518 -6.74 54.27 13.34
CA ALA A 518 -6.83 53.30 14.44
C ALA A 518 -7.20 51.90 13.93
N ALA A 519 -8.14 51.80 12.99
CA ALA A 519 -8.52 50.54 12.36
C ALA A 519 -7.36 49.94 11.55
N GLU A 520 -6.57 50.76 10.85
CA GLU A 520 -5.41 50.27 10.10
C GLU A 520 -4.29 49.80 11.03
N VAL A 521 -4.06 50.49 12.16
CA VAL A 521 -3.09 50.05 13.17
C VAL A 521 -3.51 48.72 13.79
N GLU A 522 -4.79 48.54 14.09
CA GLU A 522 -5.32 47.28 14.61
C GLU A 522 -5.16 46.16 13.57
N ARG A 523 -5.50 46.41 12.30
CA ARG A 523 -5.30 45.47 11.19
C ARG A 523 -3.83 45.07 11.02
N LEU A 524 -2.91 46.03 11.12
CA LEU A 524 -1.47 45.73 11.04
C LEU A 524 -1.00 44.91 12.24
N GLN A 525 -1.45 45.23 13.45
CA GLN A 525 -1.13 44.46 14.66
C GLN A 525 -1.66 43.01 14.59
N THR A 526 -2.86 42.79 14.06
CA THR A 526 -3.40 41.43 13.86
C THR A 526 -2.57 40.69 12.82
N THR A 527 -2.24 41.32 11.68
CA THR A 527 -1.43 40.65 10.66
C THR A 527 -0.04 40.29 11.16
N ILE A 528 0.61 41.16 11.94
CA ILE A 528 1.93 40.87 12.54
C ILE A 528 1.82 39.69 13.50
N SER A 529 0.81 39.67 14.37
CA SER A 529 0.57 38.56 15.30
C SER A 529 0.32 37.24 14.56
N ASP A 530 -0.42 37.26 13.46
CA ASP A 530 -0.67 36.09 12.61
C ASP A 530 0.60 35.60 11.90
N TYR A 531 1.50 36.52 11.50
CA TYR A 531 2.79 36.16 10.94
C TYR A 531 3.73 35.56 12.00
N GLU A 532 3.76 36.11 13.21
CA GLU A 532 4.53 35.57 14.34
C GLU A 532 4.04 34.17 14.71
N ALA A 533 2.72 33.97 14.82
CA ALA A 533 2.13 32.66 15.08
C ALA A 533 2.55 31.62 14.01
N ARG A 534 2.38 31.94 12.73
CA ARG A 534 2.79 31.06 11.61
C ARG A 534 4.29 30.80 11.58
N SER A 535 5.11 31.77 11.95
CA SER A 535 6.56 31.59 12.04
C SER A 535 6.93 30.63 13.16
N THR A 536 6.34 30.78 14.35
CA THR A 536 6.60 29.88 15.49
C THR A 536 6.12 28.45 15.21
N GLU A 537 5.00 28.28 14.52
CA GLU A 537 4.49 26.97 14.09
C GLU A 537 5.46 26.31 13.10
N ARG A 538 5.95 27.07 12.11
CA ARG A 538 6.94 26.58 11.16
C ARG A 538 8.24 26.16 11.85
N ILE A 539 8.73 26.95 12.80
CA ILE A 539 9.96 26.65 13.55
C ILE A 539 9.79 25.33 14.32
N LYS A 540 8.66 25.14 15.02
CA LYS A 540 8.35 23.87 15.70
C LYS A 540 8.29 22.70 14.73
N GLY A 541 7.68 22.88 13.56
CA GLY A 541 7.65 21.86 12.51
C GLY A 541 9.05 21.45 12.04
N TRP A 542 9.98 22.40 11.92
CA TRP A 542 11.38 22.12 11.59
C TRP A 542 12.12 21.41 12.73
N GLU A 543 11.90 21.81 13.99
CA GLU A 543 12.49 21.15 15.17
C GLU A 543 12.03 19.68 15.27
N ASP A 544 10.74 19.42 15.10
CA ASP A 544 10.19 18.05 15.11
C ASP A 544 10.73 17.21 13.94
N LEU A 545 10.90 17.83 12.77
CA LEU A 545 11.50 17.16 11.62
C LEU A 545 12.97 16.81 11.90
N GLN A 546 13.75 17.75 12.43
CA GLN A 546 15.16 17.53 12.80
C GLN A 546 15.29 16.39 13.83
N HIS A 547 14.47 16.37 14.88
CA HIS A 547 14.50 15.30 15.88
C HIS A 547 14.17 13.92 15.29
N ARG A 548 13.24 13.85 14.33
CA ARG A 548 12.95 12.59 13.62
C ARG A 548 14.13 12.11 12.78
N TYR A 549 14.80 13.01 12.05
CA TYR A 549 16.01 12.65 11.29
C TYR A 549 17.15 12.19 12.21
N GLU A 550 17.37 12.88 13.32
CA GLU A 550 18.39 12.49 14.31
C GLU A 550 18.09 11.11 14.93
N ALA A 551 16.82 10.82 15.24
CA ALA A 551 16.40 9.52 15.75
C ALA A 551 16.64 8.42 14.71
N ARG A 552 16.17 8.61 13.46
CA ARG A 552 16.35 7.66 12.36
C ARG A 552 17.84 7.40 12.08
N ASN A 553 18.67 8.43 12.12
CA ASN A 553 20.11 8.26 11.89
C ASN A 553 20.79 7.45 13.01
N LYS A 554 20.37 7.64 14.27
CA LYS A 554 20.85 6.81 15.40
C LYS A 554 20.45 5.36 15.24
N GLU A 555 19.21 5.08 14.85
CA GLU A 555 18.72 3.73 14.58
C GLU A 555 19.50 3.08 13.44
N LEU A 556 19.75 3.82 12.36
CA LEU A 556 20.53 3.34 11.23
C LEU A 556 21.96 2.98 11.65
N HIS A 557 22.61 3.81 12.47
CA HIS A 557 23.92 3.49 13.05
C HIS A 557 23.90 2.23 13.93
N GLN A 558 22.85 2.06 14.74
CA GLN A 558 22.67 0.87 15.58
C GLN A 558 22.51 -0.39 14.73
N ILE A 559 21.65 -0.36 13.71
CA ILE A 559 21.42 -1.47 12.78
C ILE A 559 22.71 -1.84 12.04
N ARG A 560 23.49 -0.85 11.57
CA ARG A 560 24.79 -1.12 10.92
C ARG A 560 25.76 -1.83 11.87
N LYS A 561 25.83 -1.40 13.13
CA LYS A 561 26.68 -2.03 14.15
C LYS A 561 26.24 -3.47 14.45
N GLU A 562 24.94 -3.71 14.56
CA GLU A 562 24.38 -5.05 14.77
C GLU A 562 24.67 -5.96 13.59
N ARG A 563 24.45 -5.48 12.35
CA ARG A 563 24.82 -6.20 11.13
C ARG A 563 26.30 -6.60 11.15
N ASP A 564 27.20 -5.66 11.46
CA ASP A 564 28.64 -5.93 11.47
C ASP A 564 29.02 -6.95 12.55
N SER A 565 28.40 -6.87 13.73
CA SER A 565 28.58 -7.85 14.80
C SER A 565 28.12 -9.24 14.37
N LEU A 566 26.91 -9.34 13.81
CA LEU A 566 26.34 -10.60 13.34
C LEU A 566 27.16 -11.20 12.19
N GLN A 567 27.68 -10.38 11.28
CA GLN A 567 28.54 -10.84 10.20
C GLN A 567 29.88 -11.39 10.74
N ALA A 568 30.46 -10.75 11.76
CA ALA A 568 31.66 -11.24 12.42
C ALA A 568 31.43 -12.54 13.19
N GLU A 569 30.28 -12.68 13.86
CA GLU A 569 29.89 -13.91 14.56
C GLU A 569 29.62 -15.06 13.58
N LYS A 570 28.91 -14.79 12.47
CA LYS A 570 28.69 -15.75 11.39
C LYS A 570 30.02 -16.26 10.82
N ALA A 571 30.95 -15.37 10.49
CA ALA A 571 32.26 -15.77 9.98
C ALA A 571 33.06 -16.64 10.96
N LYS A 572 32.99 -16.34 12.27
CA LYS A 572 33.62 -17.17 13.32
C LYS A 572 32.95 -18.54 13.44
N ALA A 573 31.62 -18.60 13.37
CA ALA A 573 30.87 -19.84 13.43
C ALA A 573 31.15 -20.73 12.20
N GLU A 574 31.18 -20.14 11.00
CA GLU A 574 31.55 -20.83 9.77
C GLU A 574 32.99 -21.37 9.83
N GLN A 575 33.95 -20.57 10.32
CA GLN A 575 35.33 -21.04 10.50
C GLN A 575 35.42 -22.20 11.50
N LYS A 576 34.64 -22.16 12.59
CA LYS A 576 34.59 -23.26 13.55
C LYS A 576 33.98 -24.52 12.93
N ALA A 577 32.91 -24.38 12.15
CA ALA A 577 32.28 -25.49 11.45
C ALA A 577 33.23 -26.14 10.43
N ILE A 578 33.98 -25.34 9.66
CA ILE A 578 34.99 -25.83 8.72
C ILE A 578 36.08 -26.60 9.46
N ARG A 579 36.63 -26.07 10.56
CA ARG A 579 37.65 -26.78 11.37
C ARG A 579 37.13 -28.10 11.93
N GLN A 580 35.90 -28.12 12.44
CA GLN A 580 35.27 -29.33 12.95
C GLN A 580 35.06 -30.36 11.82
N GLN A 581 34.67 -29.90 10.63
CA GLN A 581 34.50 -30.78 9.47
C GLN A 581 35.84 -31.38 9.02
N GLU A 582 36.91 -30.58 8.97
CA GLU A 582 38.27 -31.05 8.67
C GLU A 582 38.74 -32.10 9.69
N GLU A 583 38.51 -31.86 10.98
CA GLU A 583 38.85 -32.82 12.04
C GLU A 583 38.04 -34.12 11.91
N ILE A 584 36.74 -34.03 11.62
CA ILE A 584 35.90 -35.21 11.35
C ILE A 584 36.42 -35.98 10.13
N THR A 585 36.84 -35.30 9.06
CA THR A 585 37.42 -35.99 7.90
C THR A 585 38.72 -36.69 8.25
N LYS A 586 39.64 -36.04 8.99
CA LYS A 586 40.89 -36.66 9.45
C LYS A 586 40.65 -37.89 10.32
N LEU A 587 39.75 -37.78 11.30
CA LEU A 587 39.38 -38.89 12.17
C LEU A 587 38.71 -40.04 11.40
N LYS A 588 37.95 -39.74 10.34
CA LYS A 588 37.38 -40.77 9.46
C LYS A 588 38.49 -41.48 8.67
N ASP A 589 39.44 -40.74 8.12
CA ASP A 589 40.56 -41.31 7.36
C ASP A 589 41.44 -42.18 8.26
N GLU A 590 41.82 -41.69 9.45
CA GLU A 590 42.55 -42.47 10.46
C GLU A 590 41.78 -43.73 10.88
N ARG A 591 40.47 -43.61 11.10
CA ARG A 591 39.62 -44.77 11.42
C ARG A 591 39.60 -45.78 10.26
N THR A 592 39.59 -45.34 9.00
CA THR A 592 39.65 -46.26 7.85
C THR A 592 41.00 -46.94 7.73
N GLN A 593 42.09 -46.21 7.96
CA GLN A 593 43.45 -46.76 7.94
C GLN A 593 43.64 -47.79 9.05
N LEU A 594 43.29 -47.45 10.30
CA LEU A 594 43.37 -48.37 11.43
C LEU A 594 42.49 -49.61 11.24
N LYS A 595 41.32 -49.46 10.60
CA LYS A 595 40.48 -50.62 10.24
C LYS A 595 41.16 -51.52 9.21
N HIS A 596 41.83 -50.94 8.21
CA HIS A 596 42.56 -51.69 7.21
C HIS A 596 43.75 -52.44 7.85
N ASP A 597 44.57 -51.74 8.64
CA ASP A 597 45.72 -52.33 9.33
C ASP A 597 45.30 -53.46 10.29
N LEU A 598 44.19 -53.28 11.03
CA LEU A 598 43.61 -54.33 11.88
C LEU A 598 43.11 -55.52 11.06
N GLN A 599 42.55 -55.30 9.87
CA GLN A 599 42.08 -56.38 9.01
C GLN A 599 43.26 -57.19 8.45
N THR A 600 44.30 -56.51 7.98
CA THR A 600 45.53 -57.14 7.51
C THR A 600 46.19 -57.98 8.60
N ALA A 601 46.33 -57.43 9.82
CA ALA A 601 46.88 -58.18 10.96
C ALA A 601 46.04 -59.43 11.32
N ARG A 602 44.71 -59.37 11.15
CA ARG A 602 43.84 -60.54 11.35
C ARG A 602 44.01 -61.59 10.27
N ASP A 603 44.11 -61.15 9.02
CA ASP A 603 44.29 -62.07 7.89
C ASP A 603 45.65 -62.78 7.99
N ASP A 604 46.68 -62.10 8.49
CA ASP A 604 47.98 -62.69 8.82
C ASP A 604 47.88 -63.74 9.94
N LEU A 605 47.12 -63.47 11.01
CA LEU A 605 46.88 -64.43 12.11
C LEU A 605 46.10 -65.66 11.65
N LYS A 606 45.16 -65.49 10.71
CA LYS A 606 44.43 -66.60 10.08
C LYS A 606 45.36 -67.44 9.20
N ALA A 607 46.30 -66.82 8.50
CA ALA A 607 47.27 -67.51 7.65
C ALA A 607 48.34 -68.29 8.45
N GLU A 608 48.66 -67.87 9.68
CA GLU A 608 49.69 -68.50 10.53
C GLU A 608 49.29 -69.92 11.03
N GLY A 609 48.00 -70.27 10.97
CA GLY A 609 47.46 -71.62 11.18
C GLY A 609 47.51 -72.16 12.62
N GLY A 610 46.76 -73.23 12.88
CA GLY A 610 46.78 -73.97 14.15
C GLY A 610 45.84 -73.41 15.23
N LEU A 611 46.25 -73.46 16.51
CA LEU A 611 45.42 -72.98 17.65
C LEU A 611 45.11 -71.48 17.57
N LYS A 612 45.97 -70.67 16.93
CA LYS A 612 45.77 -69.23 16.76
C LYS A 612 44.60 -68.91 15.83
N GLU A 613 44.42 -69.69 14.76
CA GLU A 613 43.32 -69.53 13.80
C GLU A 613 41.96 -69.79 14.46
N GLN A 614 41.85 -70.86 15.25
CA GLN A 614 40.62 -71.19 15.98
C GLN A 614 40.27 -70.13 17.04
N LEU A 615 41.29 -69.55 17.70
CA LEU A 615 41.11 -68.48 18.67
C LEU A 615 40.63 -67.19 18.00
N GLU A 616 41.17 -66.83 16.82
CA GLU A 616 40.72 -65.66 16.05
C GLU A 616 39.27 -65.84 15.55
N VAL A 617 38.88 -67.03 15.11
CA VAL A 617 37.48 -67.32 14.70
C VAL A 617 36.50 -67.15 15.88
N LEU A 618 36.87 -67.64 17.07
CA LEU A 618 36.05 -67.45 18.27
C LEU A 618 36.00 -65.98 18.70
N GLN A 619 37.11 -65.24 18.60
CA GLN A 619 37.15 -63.80 18.86
C GLN A 619 36.30 -63.01 17.86
N GLU A 620 36.29 -63.39 16.58
CA GLU A 620 35.44 -62.79 15.55
C GLU A 620 33.95 -63.01 15.86
N GLN A 621 33.57 -64.20 16.31
CA GLN A 621 32.20 -64.49 16.74
C GLN A 621 31.81 -63.68 17.99
N ASN A 622 32.69 -63.56 18.97
CA ASN A 622 32.44 -62.78 20.19
C ASN A 622 32.31 -61.28 19.87
N ARG A 623 33.10 -60.78 18.91
CA ARG A 623 32.98 -59.41 18.40
C ARG A 623 31.65 -59.17 17.66
N LYS A 624 31.21 -60.09 16.79
CA LYS A 624 29.89 -60.01 16.13
C LYS A 624 28.77 -59.96 17.16
N LEU A 625 28.80 -60.84 18.16
CA LEU A 625 27.82 -60.84 19.25
C LEU A 625 27.88 -59.57 20.11
N SER A 626 29.07 -58.97 20.29
CA SER A 626 29.23 -57.69 20.97
C SER A 626 28.66 -56.52 20.15
N ASP A 627 28.89 -56.51 18.84
CA ASP A 627 28.35 -55.50 17.93
C ASP A 627 26.82 -55.59 17.86
N ASP A 628 26.27 -56.81 17.77
CA ASP A 628 24.82 -57.05 17.82
C ASP A 628 24.20 -56.59 19.15
N ASN A 629 24.87 -56.86 20.28
CA ASN A 629 24.43 -56.34 21.59
C ASN A 629 24.49 -54.81 21.67
N ALA A 630 25.51 -54.18 21.10
CA ALA A 630 25.63 -52.72 21.06
C ALA A 630 24.52 -52.09 20.21
N ASP A 631 24.12 -52.71 19.11
CA ASP A 631 23.05 -52.20 18.25
C ASP A 631 21.67 -52.45 18.87
N LEU A 632 21.47 -53.60 19.53
CA LEU A 632 20.27 -53.86 20.32
C LEU A 632 20.12 -52.87 21.49
N THR A 633 21.21 -52.52 22.19
CA THR A 633 21.16 -51.53 23.29
C THR A 633 20.85 -50.12 22.78
N LYS A 634 21.45 -49.69 21.66
CA LYS A 634 21.08 -48.42 21.00
C LYS A 634 19.61 -48.38 20.60
N LYS A 635 19.10 -49.48 20.02
CA LYS A 635 17.68 -49.57 19.65
C LYS A 635 16.77 -49.46 20.87
N LYS A 636 17.13 -50.14 21.97
CA LYS A 636 16.41 -50.04 23.24
C LYS A 636 16.43 -48.62 23.82
N GLU A 637 17.57 -47.93 23.78
CA GLU A 637 17.67 -46.54 24.24
C GLU A 637 16.87 -45.58 23.35
N TYR A 638 16.89 -45.81 22.04
CA TYR A 638 16.09 -45.04 21.08
C TYR A 638 14.59 -45.21 21.36
N GLU A 639 14.12 -46.44 21.52
CA GLU A 639 12.73 -46.74 21.88
C GLU A 639 12.36 -46.11 23.23
N LYS A 640 13.26 -46.14 24.22
CA LYS A 640 13.06 -45.49 25.51
C LYS A 640 12.93 -43.97 25.38
N LYS A 641 13.81 -43.31 24.64
CA LYS A 641 13.76 -41.86 24.39
C LYS A 641 12.48 -41.46 23.63
N GLN A 642 12.04 -42.27 22.67
CA GLN A 642 10.77 -42.05 21.99
C GLN A 642 9.58 -42.18 22.96
N ALA A 643 9.58 -43.18 23.84
CA ALA A 643 8.53 -43.34 24.84
C ALA A 643 8.50 -42.17 25.84
N GLU A 644 9.66 -41.69 26.29
CA GLU A 644 9.79 -40.51 27.15
C GLU A 644 9.30 -39.24 26.44
N TYR A 645 9.69 -39.03 25.18
CA TYR A 645 9.23 -37.90 24.37
C TYR A 645 7.70 -37.91 24.19
N ILE A 646 7.11 -39.07 23.89
CA ILE A 646 5.65 -39.19 23.77
C ILE A 646 4.96 -38.89 25.11
N ARG A 647 5.55 -39.37 26.22
CA ARG A 647 5.03 -39.10 27.57
C ARG A 647 5.07 -37.61 27.91
N GLU A 648 6.18 -36.94 27.63
CA GLU A 648 6.34 -35.49 27.82
C GLU A 648 5.33 -34.72 26.98
N LYS A 649 5.23 -35.03 25.68
CA LYS A 649 4.23 -34.40 24.80
C LYS A 649 2.79 -34.61 25.24
N TYR A 650 2.47 -35.78 25.79
CA TYR A 650 1.16 -36.04 26.36
C TYR A 650 0.92 -35.20 27.63
N GLN A 651 1.94 -35.05 28.48
CA GLN A 651 1.85 -34.21 29.68
C GLN A 651 1.69 -32.72 29.32
N ASP A 652 2.46 -32.21 28.37
CA ASP A 652 2.35 -30.85 27.86
C ASP A 652 0.96 -30.58 27.26
N ALA A 653 0.48 -31.49 26.41
CA ALA A 653 -0.86 -31.39 25.83
C ALA A 653 -1.95 -31.43 26.90
N SER A 654 -1.80 -32.28 27.93
CA SER A 654 -2.74 -32.32 29.05
C SER A 654 -2.71 -31.04 29.87
N HIS A 655 -1.54 -30.44 30.09
CA HIS A 655 -1.41 -29.20 30.83
C HIS A 655 -2.00 -28.02 30.04
N SER A 656 -1.70 -27.95 28.73
CA SER A 656 -2.26 -26.96 27.82
C SER A 656 -3.79 -27.07 27.72
N ALA A 657 -4.33 -28.28 27.58
CA ALA A 657 -5.78 -28.50 27.57
C ALA A 657 -6.45 -28.09 28.89
N ALA A 658 -5.79 -28.33 30.03
CA ALA A 658 -6.27 -27.86 31.33
C ALA A 658 -6.26 -26.32 31.41
N GLY A 659 -5.20 -25.66 30.92
CA GLY A 659 -5.10 -24.20 30.84
C GLY A 659 -6.20 -23.59 29.98
N LEU A 660 -6.39 -24.10 28.76
CA LEU A 660 -7.46 -23.68 27.85
C LEU A 660 -8.86 -23.95 28.43
N GLY A 661 -9.02 -25.00 29.24
CA GLY A 661 -10.27 -25.28 29.95
C GLY A 661 -10.59 -24.20 31.00
N VAL A 662 -9.59 -23.71 31.72
CA VAL A 662 -9.75 -22.62 32.70
C VAL A 662 -10.08 -21.30 32.00
N GLU A 663 -9.39 -20.98 30.90
CA GLU A 663 -9.66 -19.77 30.11
C GLU A 663 -11.06 -19.79 29.49
N ASN A 664 -11.48 -20.93 28.93
CA ASN A 664 -12.86 -21.07 28.45
C ASN A 664 -13.89 -20.87 29.57
N ALA A 665 -13.60 -21.32 30.78
CA ALA A 665 -14.48 -21.10 31.92
C ALA A 665 -14.50 -19.63 32.37
N SER A 666 -13.39 -18.90 32.30
CA SER A 666 -13.36 -17.46 32.60
C SER A 666 -14.08 -16.64 31.53
N LEU A 667 -13.82 -16.90 30.24
CA LEU A 667 -14.48 -16.21 29.13
C LEU A 667 -16.00 -16.44 29.15
N LYS A 668 -16.46 -17.66 29.46
CA LYS A 668 -17.89 -17.93 29.64
C LYS A 668 -18.51 -17.12 30.77
N LYS A 669 -17.81 -16.96 31.89
CA LYS A 669 -18.27 -16.11 33.01
C LYS A 669 -18.32 -14.63 32.62
N GLU A 670 -17.34 -14.15 31.85
CA GLU A 670 -17.34 -12.78 31.34
C GLU A 670 -18.50 -12.53 30.38
N ILE A 671 -18.75 -13.45 29.45
CA ILE A 671 -19.91 -13.37 28.55
C ILE A 671 -21.21 -13.32 29.35
N GLU A 672 -21.36 -14.17 30.37
CA GLU A 672 -22.54 -14.15 31.24
C GLU A 672 -22.69 -12.81 31.98
N ASN A 673 -21.59 -12.22 32.45
CA ASN A 673 -21.61 -10.90 33.09
C ASN A 673 -22.00 -9.79 32.10
N TYR A 674 -21.44 -9.78 30.89
CA TYR A 674 -21.80 -8.81 29.86
C TYR A 674 -23.27 -8.95 29.43
N GLN A 675 -23.79 -10.17 29.34
CA GLN A 675 -25.22 -10.41 29.07
C GLN A 675 -26.10 -9.82 30.17
N ARG A 676 -25.76 -10.02 31.45
CA ARG A 676 -26.49 -9.40 32.56
C ARG A 676 -26.44 -7.87 32.54
N LEU A 677 -25.30 -7.29 32.17
CA LEU A 677 -25.17 -5.83 32.01
C LEU A 677 -26.03 -5.32 30.85
N LEU A 678 -26.03 -6.02 29.72
CA LEU A 678 -26.86 -5.68 28.56
C LEU A 678 -28.35 -5.74 28.91
N GLU A 679 -28.80 -6.78 29.62
CA GLU A 679 -30.18 -6.90 30.09
C GLU A 679 -30.56 -5.76 31.05
N ALA A 680 -29.65 -5.35 31.94
CA ALA A 680 -29.84 -4.21 32.83
C ALA A 680 -29.92 -2.88 32.06
N GLU A 681 -29.13 -2.68 31.01
CA GLU A 681 -29.20 -1.48 30.17
C GLU A 681 -30.47 -1.45 29.31
N VAL A 682 -30.88 -2.58 28.75
CA VAL A 682 -32.13 -2.70 27.98
C VAL A 682 -33.33 -2.35 28.85
N THR A 683 -33.38 -2.82 30.10
CA THR A 683 -34.46 -2.46 31.04
C THR A 683 -34.44 -0.96 31.37
N LYS A 684 -33.25 -0.37 31.58
CA LYS A 684 -33.08 1.07 31.81
C LYS A 684 -33.54 1.91 30.61
N LEU A 685 -33.20 1.51 29.38
CA LEU A 685 -33.63 2.18 28.16
C LEU A 685 -35.14 2.10 27.96
N SER A 686 -35.74 0.94 28.25
CA SER A 686 -37.19 0.76 28.22
C SER A 686 -37.90 1.70 29.20
N GLU A 687 -37.37 1.82 30.41
CA GLU A 687 -37.90 2.72 31.43
C GLU A 687 -37.77 4.20 31.02
N LEU A 688 -36.63 4.60 30.47
CA LEU A 688 -36.43 5.98 29.99
C LEU A 688 -37.37 6.30 28.81
N LYS A 689 -37.59 5.35 27.91
CA LYS A 689 -38.57 5.48 26.83
C LYS A 689 -39.98 5.67 27.38
N ARG A 690 -40.39 4.87 28.38
CA ARG A 690 -41.69 5.00 29.05
C ARG A 690 -41.86 6.40 29.66
N GLN A 691 -40.85 6.90 30.39
CA GLN A 691 -40.88 8.24 30.99
C GLN A 691 -40.97 9.36 29.92
N ASN A 692 -40.24 9.22 28.82
CA ASN A 692 -40.31 10.18 27.72
C ASN A 692 -41.70 10.18 27.07
N ASP A 693 -42.28 9.01 26.82
CA ASP A 693 -43.63 8.89 26.25
C ASP A 693 -44.70 9.46 27.21
N GLU A 694 -44.58 9.21 28.52
CA GLU A 694 -45.41 9.86 29.53
C GLU A 694 -45.30 11.39 29.49
N SER A 695 -44.08 11.93 29.38
CA SER A 695 -43.87 13.37 29.29
C SER A 695 -44.53 14.00 28.05
N LYS A 696 -44.49 13.30 26.90
CA LYS A 696 -45.15 13.73 25.65
C LYS A 696 -46.67 13.70 25.80
N HIS A 697 -47.21 12.66 26.44
CA HIS A 697 -48.64 12.56 26.71
C HIS A 697 -49.10 13.67 27.65
N LEU A 698 -48.36 13.96 28.72
CA LEU A 698 -48.66 15.07 29.62
C LEU A 698 -48.61 16.44 28.91
N ALA A 699 -47.60 16.65 28.06
CA ALA A 699 -47.51 17.87 27.26
C ALA A 699 -48.71 18.03 26.32
N ARG A 700 -49.15 16.94 25.68
CA ARG A 700 -50.34 16.94 24.81
C ARG A 700 -51.64 17.18 25.59
N VAL A 701 -51.77 16.63 26.79
CA VAL A 701 -52.92 16.89 27.67
C VAL A 701 -52.96 18.38 28.03
N LYS A 702 -51.82 18.97 28.42
CA LYS A 702 -51.73 20.40 28.74
C LYS A 702 -52.10 21.29 27.56
N GLU A 703 -51.64 20.95 26.35
CA GLU A 703 -52.02 21.65 25.12
C GLU A 703 -53.55 21.57 24.89
N LEU A 704 -54.13 20.37 25.03
CA LEU A 704 -55.57 20.17 24.89
C LEU A 704 -56.37 20.97 25.94
N GLU A 705 -55.95 20.98 27.20
CA GLU A 705 -56.55 21.79 28.26
C GLU A 705 -56.51 23.28 27.92
N GLN A 706 -55.38 23.79 27.42
CA GLN A 706 -55.28 25.18 26.96
C GLN A 706 -56.22 25.47 25.78
N THR A 707 -56.36 24.55 24.81
CA THR A 707 -57.32 24.72 23.71
C THR A 707 -58.77 24.70 24.18
N LEU A 708 -59.09 23.91 25.21
CA LEU A 708 -60.42 23.88 25.83
C LEU A 708 -60.69 25.18 26.57
N GLU A 709 -59.76 25.67 27.38
CA GLU A 709 -59.88 26.96 28.08
C GLU A 709 -60.03 28.14 27.08
N ALA A 710 -59.25 28.14 25.99
CA ALA A 710 -59.40 29.13 24.93
C ALA A 710 -60.79 29.07 24.26
N ARG A 711 -61.35 27.86 24.07
CA ARG A 711 -62.72 27.69 23.56
C ARG A 711 -63.78 28.16 24.56
N GLU A 712 -63.62 27.84 25.85
CA GLU A 712 -64.53 28.27 26.91
C GLU A 712 -64.54 29.80 27.07
N THR A 713 -63.38 30.44 27.02
CA THR A 713 -63.28 31.91 27.07
C THR A 713 -63.92 32.57 25.84
N LEU A 714 -63.75 31.99 24.64
CA LEU A 714 -64.43 32.45 23.43
C LEU A 714 -65.95 32.28 23.54
N LEU A 715 -66.42 31.14 24.04
CA LEU A 715 -67.83 30.90 24.31
C LEU A 715 -68.39 31.92 25.29
N ARG A 716 -67.71 32.18 26.41
CA ARG A 716 -68.12 33.22 27.38
C ARG A 716 -68.23 34.60 26.72
N LYS A 717 -67.24 35.01 25.92
CA LYS A 717 -67.29 36.27 25.17
C LYS A 717 -68.49 36.32 24.22
N LYS A 718 -68.79 35.22 23.52
CA LYS A 718 -69.94 35.12 22.62
C LYS A 718 -71.27 35.17 23.36
N GLU A 719 -71.36 34.52 24.52
CA GLU A 719 -72.53 34.60 25.39
C GLU A 719 -72.72 36.02 25.95
N GLU A 720 -71.65 36.72 26.32
CA GLU A 720 -71.68 38.12 26.72
C GLU A 720 -72.08 39.05 25.58
N GLU A 721 -71.57 38.83 24.35
CA GLU A 721 -72.03 39.53 23.14
C GLU A 721 -73.54 39.31 22.91
N LEU A 722 -74.03 38.06 23.04
CA LEU A 722 -75.45 37.76 22.93
C LEU A 722 -76.27 38.40 24.06
N ARG A 723 -75.76 38.44 25.30
CA ARG A 723 -76.39 39.15 26.42
C ARG A 723 -76.44 40.66 26.15
N ASN A 724 -75.36 41.25 25.63
CA ASN A 724 -75.32 42.66 25.25
C ASN A 724 -76.28 42.97 24.09
N ILE A 725 -76.36 42.12 23.06
CA ILE A 725 -77.34 42.24 21.96
C ILE A 725 -78.77 42.10 22.50
N ARG A 726 -79.00 41.20 23.47
CA ARG A 726 -80.31 41.02 24.12
C ARG A 726 -80.67 42.22 25.02
N ASN A 727 -79.70 42.84 25.68
CA ASN A 727 -79.90 44.00 26.55
C ASN A 727 -80.02 45.34 25.77
N ASN A 728 -79.38 45.45 24.59
CA ASN A 728 -79.38 46.66 23.75
C ASN A 728 -80.39 46.62 22.58
N ARG A 729 -81.39 45.73 22.62
CA ARG A 729 -82.52 45.79 21.67
C ARG A 729 -83.83 46.17 22.37
N PRO A 730 -84.43 47.32 22.00
CA PRO A 730 -85.83 47.62 22.28
C PRO A 730 -86.73 46.55 21.68
N ALA A 731 -87.78 46.19 22.41
CA ALA A 731 -88.80 45.25 21.99
C ALA A 731 -89.45 45.67 20.66
N THR A 732 -89.29 44.83 19.63
CA THR A 732 -90.26 44.74 18.53
C THR A 732 -90.61 43.28 18.27
N ARG A 733 -91.86 42.99 18.57
CA ARG A 733 -92.62 41.80 18.15
C ARG A 733 -92.61 41.69 16.62
N ALA A 734 -92.42 40.48 16.12
CA ALA A 734 -93.44 39.71 15.38
C ALA A 734 -92.82 38.80 14.31
N THR A 735 -93.15 37.51 14.45
CA THR A 735 -93.53 36.57 13.37
C THR A 735 -92.59 36.42 12.17
N SER A 736 -91.93 35.26 12.05
CA SER A 736 -92.16 34.35 10.91
C SER A 736 -91.39 33.04 11.08
N THR A 737 -92.15 31.95 11.23
CA THR A 737 -91.96 30.61 10.64
C THR A 737 -90.54 30.00 10.56
N GLN A 738 -90.39 28.87 11.26
CA GLN A 738 -89.30 27.90 11.14
C GLN A 738 -89.02 27.45 9.69
N PRO A 739 -87.82 26.87 9.46
CA PRO A 739 -87.76 25.58 8.80
C PRO A 739 -87.16 24.52 9.73
N ARG A 740 -87.81 23.36 9.71
CA ARG A 740 -87.53 22.17 10.49
C ARG A 740 -86.20 21.55 10.06
N SER A 741 -85.46 21.06 11.05
CA SER A 741 -84.37 20.09 10.94
C SER A 741 -84.63 18.96 9.93
N PRO A 742 -83.65 18.56 9.11
CA PRO A 742 -83.60 17.21 8.55
C PRO A 742 -83.07 16.26 9.63
N LYS A 743 -83.91 15.30 9.98
CA LYS A 743 -83.60 14.16 10.84
C LYS A 743 -82.46 13.32 10.25
N SER A 744 -81.62 12.83 11.15
CA SER A 744 -80.80 11.65 11.00
C SER A 744 -81.58 10.47 10.39
N TRP A 745 -81.15 9.97 9.23
CA TRP A 745 -81.42 8.59 8.80
C TRP A 745 -80.48 8.15 7.66
N GLY A 746 -79.97 6.92 7.75
CA GLY A 746 -79.31 6.16 6.67
C GLY A 746 -77.78 6.30 6.69
N ASN A 747 -77.00 5.39 7.27
CA ASN A 747 -76.88 3.96 7.01
C ASN A 747 -76.44 3.62 5.57
N ASN A 748 -75.37 2.82 5.48
CA ASN A 748 -74.66 2.24 4.32
C ASN A 748 -73.45 3.05 3.82
N GLY A 749 -72.20 2.56 3.97
CA GLY A 749 -71.80 1.28 4.53
C GLY A 749 -70.30 0.99 4.43
N SER A 750 -69.96 -0.19 4.99
CA SER A 750 -68.88 -1.09 4.54
C SER A 750 -67.45 -0.68 4.94
N ARG A 751 -66.72 -1.32 5.86
CA ARG A 751 -66.72 -2.68 6.43
C ARG A 751 -65.86 -2.68 7.71
N PRO A 752 -66.20 -3.49 8.74
CA PRO A 752 -65.25 -3.93 9.76
C PRO A 752 -64.68 -5.32 9.35
N THR A 753 -63.37 -5.52 9.47
CA THR A 753 -62.78 -6.87 9.36
C THR A 753 -61.87 -7.12 10.56
N SER A 754 -62.37 -7.98 11.44
CA SER A 754 -61.65 -8.71 12.48
C SER A 754 -60.59 -9.64 11.87
N PRO A 755 -59.54 -10.03 12.61
CA PRO A 755 -58.78 -11.23 12.28
C PRO A 755 -59.25 -12.42 13.14
N GLY A 756 -59.69 -13.48 12.47
CA GLY A 756 -60.02 -14.75 13.11
C GLY A 756 -59.95 -15.95 12.15
N VAL A 757 -58.92 -16.78 12.34
CA VAL A 757 -58.96 -18.27 12.37
C VAL A 757 -59.35 -19.06 11.09
N ASN A 758 -58.31 -19.63 10.45
CA ASN A 758 -58.12 -21.05 10.10
C ASN A 758 -58.65 -21.70 8.78
N ASN A 759 -57.92 -22.78 8.41
CA ASN A 759 -57.99 -23.75 7.31
C ASN A 759 -57.53 -23.29 5.92
N GLY A 760 -56.65 -23.98 5.19
CA GLY A 760 -55.98 -25.27 5.39
C GLY A 760 -55.57 -25.88 4.04
N VAL A 761 -54.67 -26.86 4.09
CA VAL A 761 -54.29 -27.86 3.07
C VAL A 761 -53.02 -27.57 2.24
N GLY A 762 -51.98 -28.41 2.47
CA GLY A 762 -51.04 -28.86 1.43
C GLY A 762 -49.53 -28.65 1.70
N ASN A 763 -48.91 -29.24 2.73
CA ASN A 763 -47.98 -30.40 2.65
C ASN A 763 -46.69 -30.14 1.80
N ARG A 764 -45.43 -30.23 2.26
CA ARG A 764 -44.76 -31.23 3.14
C ARG A 764 -43.37 -30.77 3.68
N SER A 765 -43.06 -31.28 4.89
CA SER A 765 -41.76 -31.77 5.47
C SER A 765 -40.56 -30.84 5.73
N SER A 766 -39.76 -30.94 6.80
CA SER A 766 -39.62 -31.86 7.97
C SER A 766 -38.95 -31.12 9.16
N GLY A 767 -39.33 -31.27 10.45
CA GLY A 767 -38.84 -32.27 11.43
C GLY A 767 -37.40 -31.94 11.92
N LEU A 768 -37.07 -31.64 13.19
CA LEU A 768 -37.40 -32.30 14.46
C LEU A 768 -37.08 -31.39 15.68
N ARG A 769 -37.78 -31.62 16.80
CA ARG A 769 -37.43 -31.24 18.18
C ARG A 769 -37.61 -32.47 19.09
N PHE A 770 -37.12 -32.34 20.34
CA PHE A 770 -37.06 -33.27 21.49
C PHE A 770 -35.72 -34.00 21.63
N SER A 771 -35.12 -34.21 22.80
CA SER A 771 -35.17 -33.64 24.16
C SER A 771 -34.00 -34.26 24.95
N SER A 772 -33.69 -33.68 26.11
CA SER A 772 -32.78 -34.18 27.15
C SER A 772 -32.91 -35.68 27.50
N GLU A 773 -31.79 -36.35 27.82
CA GLU A 773 -31.63 -37.13 29.07
C GLU A 773 -30.17 -37.54 29.32
N LEU A 774 -29.88 -37.76 30.61
CA LEU A 774 -28.61 -38.11 31.24
C LEU A 774 -27.98 -39.42 30.73
N LEU A 775 -26.66 -39.41 30.53
CA LEU A 775 -25.67 -40.21 31.28
C LEU A 775 -24.26 -39.66 31.07
#